data_AF-A0A819R4Y7-F1
#
_entry.id   AF-A0A819R4Y7-F1
#
_cell.length_a   1.000
_cell.length_b   1.000
_cell.length_c   1.000
_cell.angle_alpha   90.00
_cell.angle_beta   90.00
_cell.angle_gamma   90.00
#
_symmetry.space_group_name_H-M   'P 1'
#
loop_
_entity.id
_entity.type
_entity.pdbx_description
1 polymer ?
#
loop_
_entity_poly.entity_id
_entity_poly.type
_entity_poly.pdbx_seq_one_letter_code
_entity_poly.pdbx_strand_id
1 'polypeptide(L)'
;MSTIETNKLDDNDDLQSRQSLSEHRQSMNSSILQNNSDDHTSSLIIDNEDELSQDLKRITKPKQFTRIPKIENSKKLSKSVVITDNKASSLQQNSSRKTLPSMVSISSIDRRAVQGILVQFFRNGDAYHSGVKVAINGLEIKSWEAFLNYLNRQPKLTLSSGGIQHVYSLNGQEIRSINKFQNRQSYVVASGIFIKTSYRHIISDEFNDDSDVRINQQNQFSNGIKRSLDLKPWYSSSINGEQLYILPYSCLTMYEIMILNRNLIIKFDQWLNKEVTDLLSHYVDNDIITHLYAITKFAFIEIKSFSHLFNTLKITDRFIGCTDKEFQHSKRYLPTIRSSDFFAYSLSPKKSINEFQKSIPKQDVKLSISWIHGYDGTKEKTKTLYTLSENEILYVISSICILYEPDSKQQRFYTKHNNPITCVTIHRYNSFVASSETILSKDRPYASVHIWDYMKLETIAELRKEQFGSDISLLSFSPKSDDNFILIVSRDRPKIVLFIDWKRNEIIYSITTKSDKILSALFVFNTNEWIACISQQYLLFYRINWNSKPLKIVVQRESEVRNIYTGAVACDNSGEQLIVGDKVGSVHVWCLIDNEPKLVGVKESILENDVHIIVSINEDVLLLADGQNQMILWHVKLNTIKHISLKDTFGSIQSICSIRRGLAIGTKLNYILIKEFDTEQISIIMRGHISPPICVCSNKNTNYFFSISSDRYLFKWNNRTRSVEWSIKSPQLISCATLHPQRNIIVLGTETSKLLIYDTLSSCYVTTIILKINTGVKTVRFSPDGEDLAVGLQNGMIYIFNVLGNGEFNLRADGIPQNNIAPITDIIWSVDSGYLLAIYNDNNYNIWSMPSFNIVREQNIQNIPWYQMTHPISCNTIDKSFVEMHTSAIILSPNLVLCSGKDGQIRLFQNFHKRNIRTFQIGLDSIQCMIPSTRNNTFLLAINNNPAIIEIQLDI
;
A
#
# COMPACT_ATOMS: atom_id res chain seq x y z
N MET A 1 17.23 -78.50 -8.26
CA MET A 1 16.55 -77.88 -9.41
C MET A 1 16.79 -76.38 -9.29
N SER A 2 17.77 -75.80 -10.01
CA SER A 2 17.76 -75.45 -11.44
C SER A 2 16.83 -74.25 -11.72
N THR A 3 17.26 -73.09 -12.22
CA THR A 3 18.57 -72.60 -12.76
C THR A 3 18.65 -71.07 -12.46
N ILE A 4 19.80 -70.39 -12.30
CA ILE A 4 20.92 -70.10 -13.25
C ILE A 4 20.38 -69.37 -14.51
N GLU A 5 20.94 -68.29 -15.09
CA GLU A 5 22.28 -67.64 -15.15
C GLU A 5 22.17 -66.10 -14.84
N THR A 6 23.19 -65.23 -14.64
CA THR A 6 24.59 -65.25 -14.10
C THR A 6 25.17 -63.80 -14.08
N ASN A 7 26.23 -63.55 -13.28
CA ASN A 7 27.36 -62.60 -13.51
C ASN A 7 27.13 -61.05 -13.44
N LYS A 8 28.08 -60.17 -13.07
CA LYS A 8 29.38 -60.15 -12.32
C LYS A 8 29.86 -58.66 -12.22
N LEU A 9 30.87 -58.19 -11.49
CA LEU A 9 31.81 -58.74 -10.47
C LEU A 9 31.44 -58.14 -9.07
N ASP A 10 32.14 -58.20 -7.93
CA ASP A 10 33.56 -58.33 -7.49
C ASP A 10 34.42 -57.03 -7.72
N ASP A 11 35.29 -56.57 -6.80
CA ASP A 11 35.84 -57.19 -5.58
C ASP A 11 36.18 -56.18 -4.43
N ASN A 12 36.79 -56.64 -3.34
CA ASN A 12 36.91 -55.94 -2.04
C ASN A 12 38.30 -55.30 -1.70
N ASP A 13 38.34 -54.69 -0.50
CA ASP A 13 39.42 -54.75 0.51
C ASP A 13 40.50 -53.66 0.73
N ASP A 14 40.89 -53.62 2.02
CA ASP A 14 42.10 -53.18 2.72
C ASP A 14 42.59 -51.70 2.82
N LEU A 15 42.44 -51.18 4.04
CA LEU A 15 43.54 -50.76 4.95
C LEU A 15 44.97 -50.70 4.36
N GLN A 16 45.63 -49.52 4.41
CA GLN A 16 46.72 -49.28 5.39
C GLN A 16 47.35 -47.85 5.40
N SER A 17 47.80 -47.51 6.62
CA SER A 17 48.84 -46.57 7.07
C SER A 17 49.59 -45.57 6.15
N ARG A 18 49.61 -44.31 6.64
CA ARG A 18 50.79 -43.45 6.97
C ARG A 18 51.80 -42.98 5.89
N GLN A 19 52.33 -41.79 6.21
CA GLN A 19 53.64 -41.21 5.81
C GLN A 19 53.85 -40.78 4.34
N SER A 20 53.81 -39.45 4.15
CA SER A 20 55.04 -38.72 3.83
C SER A 20 55.03 -37.34 4.52
N LEU A 21 56.20 -36.75 4.70
CA LEU A 21 56.46 -35.51 5.44
C LEU A 21 57.40 -34.64 4.61
N SER A 22 57.31 -33.31 4.77
CA SER A 22 58.28 -32.32 4.29
C SER A 22 58.39 -32.18 2.76
N GLU A 23 58.82 -31.06 2.16
CA GLU A 23 59.29 -29.77 2.69
C GLU A 23 58.66 -28.60 1.91
N HIS A 24 58.44 -27.45 2.55
CA HIS A 24 59.11 -26.20 2.13
C HIS A 24 59.11 -25.17 3.28
N ARG A 25 60.09 -24.26 3.25
CA ARG A 25 60.44 -23.38 4.38
C ARG A 25 60.56 -21.92 3.93
N GLN A 26 60.41 -21.01 4.90
CA GLN A 26 60.94 -19.64 4.92
C GLN A 26 60.42 -18.63 3.86
N SER A 27 59.65 -17.66 4.35
CA SER A 27 60.06 -16.25 4.23
C SER A 27 59.62 -15.45 5.47
N MET A 28 60.58 -14.69 6.01
CA MET A 28 60.61 -13.62 7.04
C MET A 28 59.26 -13.07 7.57
N ASN A 29 59.08 -12.83 8.88
CA ASN A 29 59.75 -11.82 9.75
C ASN A 29 59.61 -10.37 9.22
N SER A 30 59.35 -9.34 10.03
CA SER A 30 59.04 -9.26 11.48
C SER A 30 58.69 -7.83 11.90
N SER A 31 57.81 -7.64 12.89
CA SER A 31 57.82 -6.44 13.75
C SER A 31 57.20 -6.74 15.12
N ILE A 32 58.03 -6.80 16.16
CA ILE A 32 57.62 -6.87 17.56
C ILE A 32 57.94 -5.52 18.19
N LEU A 33 57.04 -5.00 19.03
CA LEU A 33 57.41 -4.15 20.16
C LEU A 33 56.45 -4.44 21.32
N GLN A 34 57.00 -4.95 22.42
CA GLN A 34 56.31 -5.05 23.70
C GLN A 34 56.43 -3.71 24.44
N ASN A 35 55.56 -3.48 25.43
CA ASN A 35 56.02 -3.05 26.73
C ASN A 35 55.06 -3.52 27.82
N ASN A 36 55.64 -3.87 28.97
CA ASN A 36 54.95 -4.19 30.21
C ASN A 36 54.76 -2.86 31.01
N SER A 37 54.18 -2.77 32.21
CA SER A 37 53.59 -3.72 33.17
C SER A 37 52.74 -2.90 34.16
N ASP A 38 51.87 -3.57 34.91
CA ASP A 38 51.48 -3.34 36.31
C ASP A 38 51.38 -1.90 36.86
N ASP A 39 50.22 -1.55 37.43
CA ASP A 39 50.17 -1.42 38.89
C ASP A 39 48.74 -1.62 39.46
N HIS A 40 48.64 -2.01 40.73
CA HIS A 40 47.36 -2.17 41.45
C HIS A 40 47.06 -0.95 42.34
N THR A 41 45.79 -0.53 42.45
CA THR A 41 45.16 -0.29 43.78
C THR A 41 43.64 -0.06 43.70
N SER A 42 42.98 -0.24 44.84
CA SER A 42 41.54 -0.39 45.02
C SER A 42 40.80 0.84 45.57
N SER A 43 39.63 1.15 45.03
CA SER A 43 38.42 1.57 45.77
C SER A 43 37.23 1.57 44.80
N LEU A 44 36.15 0.78 44.97
CA LEU A 44 35.13 0.85 46.02
C LEU A 44 34.59 2.27 46.27
N ILE A 45 33.43 2.56 45.69
CA ILE A 45 32.24 3.06 46.41
C ILE A 45 31.01 2.62 45.61
N ILE A 46 30.01 2.11 46.33
CA ILE A 46 28.65 1.87 45.85
C ILE A 46 27.84 3.08 46.31
N ASP A 47 26.89 3.55 45.51
CA ASP A 47 25.65 4.09 46.07
C ASP A 47 24.49 3.87 45.09
N ASN A 48 23.39 3.33 45.62
CA ASN A 48 22.08 3.40 45.01
C ASN A 48 21.39 4.66 45.53
N GLU A 49 20.41 5.20 44.82
CA GLU A 49 19.23 5.74 45.51
C GLU A 49 18.00 5.66 44.61
N ASP A 50 16.98 4.99 45.13
CA ASP A 50 15.64 4.86 44.54
C ASP A 50 14.65 5.63 45.42
N GLU A 51 13.50 6.00 44.85
CA GLU A 51 12.30 6.50 45.54
C GLU A 51 12.44 7.57 46.65
N LEU A 52 11.82 8.75 46.42
CA LEU A 52 10.70 9.18 47.28
C LEU A 52 9.87 10.31 46.63
N SER A 53 8.65 10.51 47.12
CA SER A 53 7.69 11.45 46.55
C SER A 53 6.90 12.22 47.61
N GLN A 54 6.52 13.46 47.26
CA GLN A 54 5.68 14.39 48.05
C GLN A 54 6.42 14.92 49.32
N ASP A 55 6.26 16.17 49.75
CA ASP A 55 5.09 17.05 49.66
C ASP A 55 5.48 18.57 49.71
N LEU A 56 4.55 19.45 50.11
CA LEU A 56 4.65 20.88 50.46
C LEU A 56 4.71 21.91 49.31
N LYS A 57 3.53 22.43 48.98
CA LYS A 57 3.33 23.69 48.24
C LYS A 57 3.43 24.90 49.20
N ARG A 58 4.20 25.97 48.85
CA ARG A 58 3.68 27.37 48.76
C ARG A 58 4.76 28.48 48.53
N ILE A 59 4.42 29.38 47.60
CA ILE A 59 4.72 30.83 47.57
C ILE A 59 6.19 31.30 47.39
N THR A 60 6.53 31.72 46.17
CA THR A 60 6.84 33.14 45.84
C THR A 60 6.85 33.36 44.32
N LYS A 61 6.84 34.63 43.86
CA LYS A 61 6.82 35.01 42.43
C LYS A 61 8.22 35.45 41.94
N PRO A 62 8.53 35.36 40.63
CA PRO A 62 9.85 35.69 40.09
C PRO A 62 10.15 37.20 40.12
N LYS A 63 11.43 37.56 40.25
CA LYS A 63 11.91 38.95 40.10
C LYS A 63 12.29 39.26 38.66
N GLN A 64 11.97 40.47 38.23
CA GLN A 64 12.46 41.08 36.99
C GLN A 64 13.89 41.58 37.18
N PHE A 65 14.64 41.73 36.08
CA PHE A 65 15.83 42.59 36.01
C PHE A 65 15.63 43.66 34.93
N THR A 66 16.00 44.90 35.25
CA THR A 66 15.80 46.08 34.41
C THR A 66 17.14 46.75 34.04
N ARG A 67 17.10 47.55 32.97
CA ARG A 67 18.24 48.22 32.30
C ARG A 67 18.85 49.38 33.11
N ILE A 68 19.99 49.89 32.58
CA ILE A 68 20.52 51.29 32.48
C ILE A 68 22.00 51.35 32.92
N PRO A 69 22.90 52.18 32.32
CA PRO A 69 22.70 53.36 31.45
C PRO A 69 23.38 53.34 30.05
N LYS A 70 23.27 54.47 29.33
CA LYS A 70 24.09 54.90 28.16
C LYS A 70 25.02 56.07 28.57
N ILE A 71 26.05 56.39 27.76
CA ILE A 71 26.25 57.71 27.09
C ILE A 71 27.60 57.76 26.32
N GLU A 72 27.56 58.11 25.01
CA GLU A 72 28.56 58.81 24.16
C GLU A 72 30.04 58.34 24.08
N ASN A 73 30.92 58.66 23.09
CA ASN A 73 30.89 59.29 21.73
C ASN A 73 32.17 58.79 20.96
N SER A 74 32.54 59.01 19.68
CA SER A 74 32.04 59.75 18.49
C SER A 74 32.76 59.25 17.19
N LYS A 75 32.42 59.80 16.01
CA LYS A 75 33.16 59.77 14.69
C LYS A 75 33.10 58.42 13.90
N LYS A 76 32.56 58.35 12.67
CA LYS A 76 32.86 59.00 11.34
C LYS A 76 33.89 58.20 10.51
N LEU A 77 33.80 58.06 9.18
CA LEU A 77 33.01 58.75 8.13
C LEU A 77 32.28 57.80 7.15
N SER A 78 31.31 58.34 6.43
CA SER A 78 30.93 57.93 5.06
C SER A 78 31.14 59.11 4.08
N LYS A 79 31.06 58.86 2.76
CA LYS A 79 30.98 59.91 1.72
C LYS A 79 29.97 59.55 0.63
N SER A 80 29.11 60.51 0.33
CA SER A 80 28.37 60.66 -0.94
C SER A 80 28.37 62.15 -1.30
N VAL A 81 28.08 62.49 -2.56
CA VAL A 81 28.10 63.87 -3.08
C VAL A 81 26.68 64.32 -3.42
N VAL A 82 26.40 65.61 -3.25
CA VAL A 82 25.07 66.25 -3.31
C VAL A 82 25.15 67.56 -4.09
N ILE A 83 24.07 67.91 -4.80
CA ILE A 83 23.57 69.26 -5.19
C ILE A 83 22.27 68.98 -6.01
N THR A 84 21.06 69.07 -5.44
CA THR A 84 20.16 70.24 -5.23
C THR A 84 19.56 70.79 -6.56
N ASP A 85 18.32 71.32 -6.64
CA ASP A 85 17.39 71.79 -5.58
C ASP A 85 15.89 71.92 -6.04
N ASN A 86 15.01 72.28 -5.08
CA ASN A 86 13.69 72.96 -5.18
C ASN A 86 12.38 72.22 -5.60
N LYS A 87 11.45 72.13 -4.62
CA LYS A 87 10.08 72.75 -4.53
C LYS A 87 9.06 72.62 -5.70
N ALA A 88 7.73 72.59 -5.49
CA ALA A 88 6.86 72.44 -4.30
C ALA A 88 5.39 72.16 -4.75
N SER A 89 4.48 71.88 -3.81
CA SER A 89 3.09 71.42 -4.07
C SER A 89 2.02 72.51 -4.10
N SER A 90 0.97 72.35 -4.93
CA SER A 90 -0.37 72.89 -4.62
C SER A 90 -1.55 72.22 -5.35
N LEU A 91 -2.53 71.79 -4.52
CA LEU A 91 -3.99 71.82 -4.72
C LEU A 91 -4.69 70.94 -5.78
N GLN A 92 -5.99 70.73 -5.49
CA GLN A 92 -6.96 69.89 -6.20
C GLN A 92 -7.90 70.77 -7.04
N GLN A 93 -8.52 70.20 -8.08
CA GLN A 93 -9.99 70.29 -8.24
C GLN A 93 -10.52 69.26 -9.24
N ASN A 94 -11.62 68.60 -8.88
CA ASN A 94 -12.42 67.76 -9.78
C ASN A 94 -13.57 68.58 -10.35
N SER A 95 -13.81 68.50 -11.66
CA SER A 95 -15.17 68.46 -12.23
C SER A 95 -15.10 68.05 -13.71
N SER A 96 -16.25 67.71 -14.30
CA SER A 96 -16.34 67.08 -15.62
C SER A 96 -17.40 67.70 -16.51
N ARG A 97 -17.17 67.72 -17.83
CA ARG A 97 -18.17 67.43 -18.89
C ARG A 97 -17.61 67.47 -20.32
N LYS A 98 -17.72 66.31 -20.98
CA LYS A 98 -18.15 66.00 -22.37
C LYS A 98 -17.83 66.92 -23.58
N THR A 99 -17.77 66.22 -24.72
CA THR A 99 -18.02 66.60 -26.13
C THR A 99 -16.89 67.26 -26.95
N LEU A 100 -16.63 66.63 -28.12
CA LEU A 100 -15.75 67.10 -29.21
C LEU A 100 -16.47 68.18 -30.06
N PRO A 101 -15.74 68.95 -30.90
CA PRO A 101 -15.59 68.52 -32.31
C PRO A 101 -14.27 68.94 -33.03
N SER A 102 -14.14 68.43 -34.27
CA SER A 102 -13.36 68.95 -35.42
C SER A 102 -11.82 68.92 -35.42
N MET A 103 -11.28 68.54 -36.59
CA MET A 103 -9.86 68.65 -36.98
C MET A 103 -9.57 70.02 -37.61
N VAL A 104 -8.28 70.34 -37.87
CA VAL A 104 -7.79 70.58 -39.26
C VAL A 104 -6.26 70.47 -39.34
N SER A 105 -5.77 70.16 -40.54
CA SER A 105 -4.41 69.80 -40.97
C SER A 105 -3.18 70.52 -40.38
N ILE A 106 -2.09 69.74 -40.24
CA ILE A 106 -0.76 70.11 -40.75
C ILE A 106 -0.36 69.03 -41.76
N SER A 107 0.31 69.42 -42.86
CA SER A 107 0.53 68.57 -44.04
C SER A 107 1.95 67.98 -44.16
N SER A 108 2.06 66.97 -45.02
CA SER A 108 3.26 66.69 -45.83
C SER A 108 4.62 66.53 -45.11
N ILE A 109 4.83 65.38 -44.47
CA ILE A 109 6.11 64.68 -44.55
C ILE A 109 5.87 63.42 -45.39
N ASP A 110 6.53 63.31 -46.55
CA ASP A 110 6.23 62.27 -47.57
C ASP A 110 6.78 60.88 -47.19
N ARG A 111 6.17 60.27 -46.18
CA ARG A 111 6.36 58.85 -45.87
C ARG A 111 5.48 58.00 -46.77
N ARG A 112 6.00 57.64 -47.95
CA ARG A 112 5.40 56.59 -48.80
C ARG A 112 5.17 55.33 -47.98
N ALA A 113 3.90 54.99 -47.74
CA ALA A 113 3.53 53.78 -47.01
C ALA A 113 3.85 52.55 -47.87
N VAL A 114 4.94 51.85 -47.55
CA VAL A 114 5.35 50.64 -48.28
C VAL A 114 4.40 49.50 -47.94
N GLN A 115 3.57 49.16 -48.91
CA GLN A 115 2.53 48.15 -48.77
C GLN A 115 3.16 46.75 -48.71
N GLY A 116 3.23 46.17 -47.50
CA GLY A 116 3.70 44.80 -47.30
C GLY A 116 2.83 43.77 -48.01
N ILE A 117 3.47 42.74 -48.57
CA ILE A 117 2.80 41.70 -49.37
C ILE A 117 2.32 40.60 -48.41
N LEU A 118 1.02 40.33 -48.36
CA LEU A 118 0.45 39.25 -47.54
C LEU A 118 0.46 37.93 -48.33
N VAL A 119 1.07 36.88 -47.77
CA VAL A 119 1.37 35.62 -48.46
C VAL A 119 1.03 34.43 -47.56
N GLN A 120 0.51 33.32 -48.09
CA GLN A 120 0.16 32.14 -47.31
C GLN A 120 1.10 30.96 -47.60
N PHE A 121 1.72 30.41 -46.55
CA PHE A 121 2.72 29.33 -46.67
C PHE A 121 2.20 28.00 -46.12
N PHE A 122 2.21 26.96 -46.96
CA PHE A 122 1.81 25.59 -46.65
C PHE A 122 3.04 24.68 -46.44
N ARG A 123 2.92 23.64 -45.61
CA ARG A 123 4.01 22.67 -45.38
C ARG A 123 4.10 21.67 -46.53
N ASN A 124 5.30 21.46 -47.09
CA ASN A 124 5.50 20.50 -48.18
C ASN A 124 5.10 19.07 -47.79
N GLY A 125 4.22 18.46 -48.60
CA GLY A 125 3.62 17.15 -48.38
C GLY A 125 2.30 17.17 -47.59
N ASP A 126 2.01 18.22 -46.83
CA ASP A 126 0.87 18.26 -45.90
C ASP A 126 -0.40 18.80 -46.56
N ALA A 127 -1.39 17.91 -46.78
CA ALA A 127 -2.68 18.26 -47.36
C ALA A 127 -3.62 19.00 -46.39
N TYR A 128 -3.36 18.95 -45.08
CA TYR A 128 -4.29 19.33 -44.02
C TYR A 128 -3.79 20.52 -43.17
N HIS A 129 -2.57 21.00 -43.43
CA HIS A 129 -2.08 22.27 -42.90
C HIS A 129 -2.89 23.44 -43.52
N SER A 130 -3.49 24.28 -42.68
CA SER A 130 -4.33 25.41 -43.12
C SER A 130 -3.55 26.58 -43.76
N GLY A 131 -2.22 26.50 -43.81
CA GLY A 131 -1.36 27.56 -44.34
C GLY A 131 -1.19 28.74 -43.37
N VAL A 132 0.04 29.22 -43.19
CA VAL A 132 0.31 30.39 -42.33
C VAL A 132 0.34 31.64 -43.19
N LYS A 133 -0.61 32.56 -42.95
CA LYS A 133 -0.64 33.91 -43.54
C LYS A 133 0.49 34.76 -42.90
N VAL A 134 1.36 35.33 -43.71
CA VAL A 134 2.58 36.07 -43.35
C VAL A 134 2.65 37.37 -44.16
N ALA A 135 2.85 38.51 -43.50
CA ALA A 135 3.11 39.77 -44.17
C ALA A 135 4.63 39.95 -44.41
N ILE A 136 5.03 40.23 -45.65
CA ILE A 136 6.42 40.38 -46.07
C ILE A 136 6.70 41.86 -46.37
N ASN A 137 7.55 42.49 -45.57
CA ASN A 137 8.06 43.85 -45.83
C ASN A 137 9.44 43.79 -46.49
N GLY A 138 9.53 44.22 -47.75
CA GLY A 138 10.76 44.20 -48.54
C GLY A 138 11.87 45.14 -48.05
N LEU A 139 11.58 46.08 -47.14
CA LEU A 139 12.60 46.96 -46.53
C LEU A 139 13.26 46.34 -45.28
N GLU A 140 12.55 45.45 -44.58
CA GLU A 140 13.05 44.78 -43.37
C GLU A 140 13.89 43.55 -43.72
N ILE A 141 13.42 42.73 -44.68
CA ILE A 141 14.05 41.45 -45.02
C ILE A 141 14.96 41.62 -46.24
N LYS A 142 16.21 42.03 -45.99
CA LYS A 142 17.18 42.44 -47.03
C LYS A 142 17.90 41.30 -47.77
N SER A 143 17.71 40.03 -47.39
CA SER A 143 18.29 38.89 -48.10
C SER A 143 17.38 37.66 -48.08
N TRP A 144 17.59 36.74 -49.03
CA TRP A 144 16.85 35.48 -49.11
C TRP A 144 17.10 34.56 -47.91
N GLU A 145 18.33 34.53 -47.39
CA GLU A 145 18.69 33.78 -46.19
C GLU A 145 18.04 34.37 -44.93
N ALA A 146 17.93 35.69 -44.82
CA ALA A 146 17.17 36.34 -43.75
C ALA A 146 15.67 35.99 -43.84
N PHE A 147 15.13 35.85 -45.05
CA PHE A 147 13.76 35.41 -45.27
C PHE A 147 13.52 33.96 -44.85
N LEU A 148 14.38 33.02 -45.25
CA LEU A 148 14.31 31.62 -44.82
C LEU A 148 14.48 31.49 -43.29
N ASN A 149 15.40 32.24 -42.68
CA ASN A 149 15.56 32.28 -41.23
C ASN A 149 14.35 32.88 -40.50
N TYR A 150 13.66 33.87 -41.10
CA TYR A 150 12.40 34.38 -40.58
C TYR A 150 11.29 33.32 -40.63
N LEU A 151 11.15 32.58 -41.74
CA LEU A 151 10.16 31.50 -41.86
C LEU A 151 10.46 30.35 -40.88
N ASN A 152 11.73 29.98 -40.70
CA ASN A 152 12.14 28.95 -39.73
C ASN A 152 11.83 29.31 -38.26
N ARG A 153 11.69 30.61 -37.93
CA ARG A 153 11.25 31.07 -36.61
C ARG A 153 9.73 31.00 -36.40
N GLN A 154 8.95 30.66 -37.43
CA GLN A 154 7.50 30.52 -37.31
C GLN A 154 7.14 29.10 -36.83
N PRO A 155 6.70 28.90 -35.56
CA PRO A 155 6.46 27.55 -35.04
C PRO A 155 5.36 26.80 -35.81
N LYS A 156 4.42 27.54 -36.43
CA LYS A 156 3.36 26.98 -37.28
C LYS A 156 3.84 26.52 -38.67
N LEU A 157 5.05 26.85 -39.12
CA LEU A 157 5.65 26.41 -40.39
C LEU A 157 6.71 25.31 -40.26
N THR A 158 7.02 24.87 -39.03
CA THR A 158 7.97 23.77 -38.74
C THR A 158 7.73 22.52 -39.61
N LEU A 159 8.77 22.02 -40.26
CA LEU A 159 8.73 20.80 -41.09
C LEU A 159 9.37 19.63 -40.34
N SER A 160 8.81 18.43 -40.54
CA SER A 160 9.37 17.19 -39.97
C SER A 160 10.65 16.70 -40.67
N SER A 161 10.98 17.26 -41.83
CA SER A 161 12.14 16.87 -42.65
C SER A 161 13.37 17.77 -42.47
N GLY A 162 13.32 18.77 -41.59
CA GLY A 162 14.41 19.72 -41.33
C GLY A 162 13.96 21.17 -41.35
N GLY A 163 14.92 22.10 -41.41
CA GLY A 163 14.63 23.52 -41.61
C GLY A 163 14.10 23.80 -43.01
N ILE A 164 13.29 24.86 -43.14
CA ILE A 164 12.86 25.40 -44.44
C ILE A 164 14.11 25.92 -45.17
N GLN A 165 14.40 25.32 -46.32
CA GLN A 165 15.51 25.71 -47.21
C GLN A 165 15.01 26.19 -48.58
N HIS A 166 13.88 25.65 -49.05
CA HIS A 166 13.28 25.97 -50.34
C HIS A 166 11.83 26.46 -50.18
N VAL A 167 11.41 27.31 -51.11
CA VAL A 167 10.02 27.77 -51.23
C VAL A 167 9.58 27.54 -52.67
N TYR A 168 8.39 26.96 -52.85
CA TYR A 168 7.84 26.61 -54.16
C TYR A 168 6.47 27.28 -54.36
N SER A 169 6.09 27.54 -55.61
CA SER A 169 4.68 27.78 -55.95
C SER A 169 3.86 26.50 -55.81
N LEU A 170 2.53 26.61 -55.73
CA LEU A 170 1.62 25.45 -55.76
C LEU A 170 1.78 24.57 -57.03
N ASN A 171 2.39 25.10 -58.08
CA ASN A 171 2.69 24.39 -59.33
C ASN A 171 4.07 23.70 -59.31
N GLY A 172 4.84 23.79 -58.22
CA GLY A 172 6.14 23.14 -58.04
C GLY A 172 7.35 23.93 -58.58
N GLN A 173 7.19 25.19 -58.98
CA GLN A 173 8.31 26.03 -59.39
C GLN A 173 9.01 26.65 -58.18
N GLU A 174 10.33 26.51 -58.09
CA GLU A 174 11.11 27.05 -56.97
C GLU A 174 11.26 28.59 -57.05
N ILE A 175 11.11 29.24 -55.90
CA ILE A 175 11.28 30.67 -55.71
C ILE A 175 12.55 30.87 -54.88
N ARG A 176 13.45 31.73 -55.36
CA ARG A 176 14.74 32.06 -54.73
C ARG A 176 14.94 33.57 -54.52
N SER A 177 13.85 34.35 -54.54
CA SER A 177 13.88 35.81 -54.51
C SER A 177 12.55 36.39 -54.03
N ILE A 178 12.58 37.27 -53.03
CA ILE A 178 11.39 37.85 -52.38
C ILE A 178 10.48 38.56 -53.40
N ASN A 179 11.06 39.25 -54.38
CA ASN A 179 10.35 40.01 -55.42
C ASN A 179 9.48 39.16 -56.37
N LYS A 180 9.43 37.83 -56.21
CA LYS A 180 8.53 36.93 -56.96
C LYS A 180 7.27 36.54 -56.19
N PHE A 181 7.13 36.94 -54.92
CA PHE A 181 5.88 36.75 -54.19
C PHE A 181 4.81 37.75 -54.64
N GLN A 182 3.59 37.25 -54.83
CA GLN A 182 2.41 38.04 -55.20
C GLN A 182 1.47 38.16 -54.00
N ASN A 183 0.73 39.26 -53.92
CA ASN A 183 -0.16 39.54 -52.80
C ASN A 183 -1.37 38.59 -52.80
N ARG A 184 -1.74 38.10 -51.61
CA ARG A 184 -2.77 37.09 -51.34
C ARG A 184 -2.56 35.75 -52.08
N GLN A 185 -1.34 35.43 -52.50
CA GLN A 185 -1.03 34.14 -53.13
C GLN A 185 -0.46 33.10 -52.15
N SER A 186 -0.56 31.83 -52.56
CA SER A 186 -0.21 30.65 -51.77
C SER A 186 1.02 29.93 -52.30
N TYR A 187 1.91 29.52 -51.38
CA TYR A 187 3.21 28.92 -51.66
C TYR A 187 3.51 27.80 -50.66
N VAL A 188 4.50 26.96 -50.95
CA VAL A 188 4.83 25.74 -50.18
C VAL A 188 6.27 25.81 -49.68
N VAL A 189 6.48 25.63 -48.38
CA VAL A 189 7.80 25.63 -47.73
C VAL A 189 8.33 24.20 -47.55
N ALA A 190 9.61 23.96 -47.89
CA ALA A 190 10.22 22.64 -47.91
C ALA A 190 11.66 22.64 -47.37
N SER A 191 12.11 21.51 -46.82
CA SER A 191 13.52 21.20 -46.54
C SER A 191 14.23 20.49 -47.71
N GLY A 192 13.54 20.30 -48.85
CA GLY A 192 14.01 19.51 -49.99
C GLY A 192 12.98 19.49 -51.12
N ILE A 193 12.92 18.39 -51.88
CA ILE A 193 12.12 18.24 -53.10
C ILE A 193 10.63 18.54 -52.86
N PHE A 194 10.02 19.33 -53.76
CA PHE A 194 8.58 19.62 -53.78
C PHE A 194 7.72 18.36 -53.97
N ILE A 195 6.73 18.17 -53.11
CA ILE A 195 5.72 17.12 -53.19
C ILE A 195 4.43 17.75 -53.71
N LYS A 196 3.85 17.20 -54.79
CA LYS A 196 2.62 17.73 -55.37
C LYS A 196 1.38 17.14 -54.70
N THR A 197 0.86 17.86 -53.71
CA THR A 197 -0.33 17.48 -52.92
C THR A 197 -1.49 18.46 -53.16
N SER A 198 -2.73 18.08 -52.85
CA SER A 198 -3.93 18.92 -53.01
C SER A 198 -4.07 20.00 -51.91
N TYR A 199 -3.11 20.93 -51.82
CA TYR A 199 -3.05 22.04 -50.86
C TYR A 199 -4.22 23.07 -50.92
N ARG A 200 -5.33 22.76 -51.61
CA ARG A 200 -6.49 23.65 -51.81
C ARG A 200 -7.71 23.28 -50.96
N HIS A 201 -7.73 22.14 -50.27
CA HIS A 201 -8.93 21.66 -49.57
C HIS A 201 -9.31 22.40 -48.27
N ILE A 202 -8.61 23.49 -47.92
CA ILE A 202 -8.96 24.40 -46.82
C ILE A 202 -9.24 25.82 -47.37
N ILE A 203 -9.43 25.98 -48.68
CA ILE A 203 -9.92 27.23 -49.28
C ILE A 203 -11.45 27.25 -49.20
N SER A 204 -11.96 27.53 -48.01
CA SER A 204 -13.31 28.06 -47.78
C SER A 204 -13.16 29.49 -47.24
N ASP A 205 -13.28 30.47 -48.14
CA ASP A 205 -13.78 31.81 -47.85
C ASP A 205 -13.16 32.57 -46.65
N GLU A 206 -11.83 32.74 -46.66
CA GLU A 206 -11.12 33.70 -45.79
C GLU A 206 -10.29 34.75 -46.58
N PHE A 207 -10.85 35.26 -47.68
CA PHE A 207 -10.32 36.47 -48.36
C PHE A 207 -11.38 37.40 -48.97
N ASN A 208 -12.63 36.93 -49.06
CA ASN A 208 -13.82 37.70 -49.40
C ASN A 208 -14.87 37.46 -48.29
N ASP A 209 -15.61 38.51 -47.95
CA ASP A 209 -16.90 38.45 -47.23
C ASP A 209 -17.99 39.04 -48.17
N ASP A 210 -19.25 38.90 -47.75
CA ASP A 210 -20.50 39.47 -48.28
C ASP A 210 -21.27 38.81 -49.45
N SER A 211 -22.60 38.76 -49.24
CA SER A 211 -23.74 38.51 -50.14
C SER A 211 -24.10 37.09 -50.67
N ASP A 212 -25.22 36.59 -50.12
CA ASP A 212 -26.38 35.97 -50.78
C ASP A 212 -26.40 34.55 -51.45
N VAL A 213 -27.10 33.65 -50.73
CA VAL A 213 -28.32 32.91 -51.17
C VAL A 213 -28.23 31.81 -52.27
N ARG A 214 -28.40 30.56 -51.78
CA ARG A 214 -29.05 29.36 -52.40
C ARG A 214 -28.35 28.54 -53.52
N ILE A 215 -28.10 27.27 -53.15
CA ILE A 215 -28.57 26.02 -53.81
C ILE A 215 -28.39 25.91 -55.34
N ASN A 216 -27.47 25.04 -55.79
CA ASN A 216 -27.91 23.76 -56.39
C ASN A 216 -26.84 22.65 -56.45
N GLN A 217 -27.29 21.45 -56.84
CA GLN A 217 -26.53 20.21 -56.97
C GLN A 217 -25.80 20.09 -58.34
N GLN A 218 -24.74 19.28 -58.45
CA GLN A 218 -24.75 17.98 -59.19
C GLN A 218 -23.35 17.45 -59.63
N ASN A 219 -23.16 16.14 -59.39
CA ASN A 219 -22.61 15.11 -60.28
C ASN A 219 -21.11 14.95 -60.69
N GLN A 220 -20.77 13.64 -60.79
CA GLN A 220 -19.94 12.94 -61.80
C GLN A 220 -18.41 12.69 -61.62
N PHE A 221 -18.13 11.54 -60.98
CA PHE A 221 -17.53 10.33 -61.59
C PHE A 221 -16.11 10.35 -62.24
N SER A 222 -15.21 9.59 -61.60
CA SER A 222 -14.60 8.32 -62.11
C SER A 222 -13.09 8.21 -62.43
N ASN A 223 -12.55 7.03 -62.07
CA ASN A 223 -11.45 6.25 -62.67
C ASN A 223 -10.00 6.83 -62.69
N GLY A 224 -8.97 5.94 -62.68
CA GLY A 224 -7.55 6.37 -62.73
C GLY A 224 -6.47 5.26 -62.70
N ILE A 225 -6.42 4.44 -61.64
CA ILE A 225 -5.66 3.15 -61.53
C ILE A 225 -4.11 3.13 -61.69
N LYS A 226 -3.46 2.41 -60.75
CA LYS A 226 -2.10 1.76 -60.75
C LYS A 226 -0.81 2.54 -60.42
N ARG A 227 -0.14 2.00 -59.37
CA ARG A 227 1.32 1.67 -59.24
C ARG A 227 2.36 2.80 -59.24
N SER A 228 3.53 2.66 -58.60
CA SER A 228 3.99 1.88 -57.43
C SER A 228 5.47 2.19 -57.21
N LEU A 229 5.92 2.50 -55.99
CA LEU A 229 7.34 2.49 -55.60
C LEU A 229 7.51 2.56 -54.08
N ASP A 230 8.44 1.76 -53.56
CA ASP A 230 8.63 1.52 -52.13
C ASP A 230 9.48 2.59 -51.43
N LEU A 231 9.11 2.93 -50.20
CA LEU A 231 10.02 3.53 -49.22
C LEU A 231 9.88 2.80 -47.87
N LYS A 232 11.02 2.52 -47.23
CA LYS A 232 11.13 1.60 -46.10
C LYS A 232 10.57 2.19 -44.79
N PRO A 233 10.09 1.36 -43.84
CA PRO A 233 9.60 1.81 -42.55
C PRO A 233 10.71 2.44 -41.70
N TRP A 234 10.33 3.40 -40.86
CA TRP A 234 11.20 4.06 -39.89
C TRP A 234 10.95 3.44 -38.50
N TYR A 235 12.02 3.05 -37.80
CA TYR A 235 11.90 2.47 -36.46
C TYR A 235 11.84 3.55 -35.38
N SER A 236 10.88 3.44 -34.46
CA SER A 236 10.78 4.23 -33.23
C SER A 236 10.94 3.30 -32.02
N SER A 237 11.86 3.61 -31.11
CA SER A 237 12.18 2.79 -29.94
C SER A 237 11.18 3.00 -28.80
N SER A 238 9.92 2.63 -29.02
CA SER A 238 8.82 2.74 -28.07
C SER A 238 7.87 1.54 -28.25
N ILE A 239 7.92 0.56 -27.35
CA ILE A 239 7.23 -0.74 -27.49
C ILE A 239 5.72 -0.65 -27.21
N ASN A 240 5.25 0.43 -26.58
CA ASN A 240 3.83 0.63 -26.29
C ASN A 240 3.13 1.35 -27.45
N GLY A 241 2.13 0.69 -28.05
CA GLY A 241 1.19 1.33 -28.99
C GLY A 241 0.21 2.27 -28.28
N GLU A 242 -0.42 3.17 -29.03
CA GLU A 242 -1.39 4.13 -28.48
C GLU A 242 -2.70 3.42 -28.16
N GLN A 243 -3.19 3.56 -26.92
CA GLN A 243 -4.46 2.97 -26.50
C GLN A 243 -5.65 3.86 -26.92
N LEU A 244 -6.65 3.25 -27.52
CA LEU A 244 -7.96 3.82 -27.83
C LEU A 244 -8.99 3.25 -26.86
N TYR A 245 -9.78 4.13 -26.24
CA TYR A 245 -10.99 3.75 -25.50
C TYR A 245 -12.21 4.02 -26.37
N ILE A 246 -12.88 2.97 -26.87
CA ILE A 246 -14.02 3.10 -27.78
C ILE A 246 -15.31 2.65 -27.08
N LEU A 247 -16.28 3.56 -27.00
CA LEU A 247 -17.62 3.31 -26.49
C LEU A 247 -18.56 2.95 -27.66
N PRO A 248 -19.42 1.92 -27.56
CA PRO A 248 -20.49 1.72 -28.52
C PRO A 248 -21.61 2.75 -28.29
N TYR A 249 -22.17 3.33 -29.36
CA TYR A 249 -23.22 4.34 -29.23
C TYR A 249 -24.49 3.83 -28.53
N SER A 250 -24.79 2.55 -28.69
CA SER A 250 -25.85 1.82 -27.97
C SER A 250 -25.64 1.74 -26.45
N CYS A 251 -24.39 1.80 -25.97
CA CYS A 251 -24.05 1.61 -24.55
C CYS A 251 -22.93 2.54 -24.07
N LEU A 252 -23.22 3.85 -24.06
CA LEU A 252 -22.32 4.96 -23.67
C LEU A 252 -21.79 4.93 -22.21
N THR A 253 -21.98 3.84 -21.47
CA THR A 253 -21.50 3.63 -20.10
C THR A 253 -20.39 2.57 -20.00
N MET A 254 -20.07 1.87 -21.09
CA MET A 254 -18.96 0.93 -21.20
C MET A 254 -18.02 1.33 -22.34
N TYR A 255 -16.76 0.92 -22.25
CA TYR A 255 -15.75 1.13 -23.29
C TYR A 255 -14.92 -0.13 -23.46
N GLU A 256 -14.47 -0.37 -24.69
CA GLU A 256 -13.44 -1.37 -25.00
C GLU A 256 -12.09 -0.71 -25.24
N ILE A 257 -11.01 -1.45 -24.99
CA ILE A 257 -9.63 -0.96 -25.16
C ILE A 257 -9.00 -1.62 -26.39
N MET A 258 -8.57 -0.81 -27.36
CA MET A 258 -7.80 -1.29 -28.51
C MET A 258 -6.42 -0.60 -28.57
N ILE A 259 -5.37 -1.40 -28.79
CA ILE A 259 -4.00 -0.89 -28.98
C ILE A 259 -3.81 -0.61 -30.48
N LEU A 260 -3.76 0.67 -30.85
CA LEU A 260 -3.62 1.09 -32.24
C LEU A 260 -2.16 0.94 -32.71
N ASN A 261 -1.95 0.04 -33.67
CA ASN A 261 -0.67 -0.09 -34.35
C ASN A 261 -0.52 0.99 -35.43
N ARG A 262 0.50 1.84 -35.32
CA ARG A 262 0.78 2.91 -36.31
C ARG A 262 1.22 2.40 -37.69
N ASN A 263 1.53 1.11 -37.83
CA ASN A 263 2.00 0.47 -39.06
C ASN A 263 0.89 -0.30 -39.82
N LEU A 264 -0.39 -0.01 -39.56
CA LEU A 264 -1.52 -0.67 -40.23
C LEU A 264 -1.58 -0.35 -41.74
N ILE A 265 -1.58 -1.40 -42.57
CA ILE A 265 -1.61 -1.32 -44.06
C ILE A 265 -3.05 -1.49 -44.59
N ILE A 266 -4.03 -0.96 -43.86
CA ILE A 266 -5.47 -1.05 -44.16
C ILE A 266 -6.09 0.34 -44.24
N LYS A 267 -7.22 0.48 -44.93
CA LYS A 267 -7.96 1.76 -44.99
C LYS A 267 -8.74 1.98 -43.70
N PHE A 268 -8.91 3.25 -43.32
CA PHE A 268 -9.66 3.65 -42.11
C PHE A 268 -11.07 3.04 -42.07
N ASP A 269 -11.81 3.09 -43.18
CA ASP A 269 -13.16 2.54 -43.28
C ASP A 269 -13.16 1.01 -43.17
N GLN A 270 -12.13 0.32 -43.67
CA GLN A 270 -11.99 -1.14 -43.55
C GLN A 270 -11.57 -1.58 -42.14
N TRP A 271 -10.86 -0.71 -41.42
CA TRP A 271 -10.50 -0.90 -40.01
C TRP A 271 -11.70 -0.68 -39.09
N LEU A 272 -12.48 0.37 -39.32
CA LEU A 272 -13.70 0.69 -38.58
C LEU A 272 -14.79 -0.37 -38.79
N ASN A 273 -15.07 -0.71 -40.04
CA ASN A 273 -16.05 -1.73 -40.41
C ASN A 273 -15.61 -3.18 -40.10
N LYS A 274 -14.39 -3.39 -39.57
CA LYS A 274 -13.89 -4.71 -39.19
C LYS A 274 -13.33 -4.73 -37.78
N GLU A 275 -12.13 -4.22 -37.51
CA GLU A 275 -11.49 -4.33 -36.19
C GLU A 275 -12.30 -3.64 -35.07
N VAL A 276 -12.88 -2.46 -35.32
CA VAL A 276 -13.76 -1.79 -34.33
C VAL A 276 -15.13 -2.48 -34.23
N THR A 277 -15.64 -3.05 -35.32
CA THR A 277 -16.91 -3.80 -35.35
C THR A 277 -16.79 -5.14 -34.64
N ASP A 278 -15.70 -5.89 -34.86
CA ASP A 278 -15.35 -7.14 -34.18
C ASP A 278 -15.20 -6.88 -32.66
N LEU A 279 -14.50 -5.79 -32.28
CA LEU A 279 -14.32 -5.37 -30.89
C LEU A 279 -15.65 -5.08 -30.16
N LEU A 280 -16.57 -4.37 -30.82
CA LEU A 280 -17.85 -3.94 -30.24
C LEU A 280 -19.05 -4.84 -30.61
N SER A 281 -18.78 -6.01 -31.21
CA SER A 281 -19.77 -6.99 -31.67
C SER A 281 -20.74 -7.48 -30.59
N HIS A 282 -20.35 -7.42 -29.31
CA HIS A 282 -21.20 -7.75 -28.16
C HIS A 282 -22.24 -6.68 -27.82
N TYR A 283 -22.16 -5.49 -28.44
CA TYR A 283 -22.98 -4.31 -28.12
C TYR A 283 -23.83 -3.81 -29.31
N VAL A 284 -23.73 -4.45 -30.46
CA VAL A 284 -24.36 -4.05 -31.72
C VAL A 284 -25.01 -5.30 -32.35
N ASP A 285 -26.27 -5.20 -32.78
CA ASP A 285 -27.08 -6.35 -33.25
C ASP A 285 -26.67 -6.88 -34.65
N ASN A 286 -25.40 -7.27 -34.80
CA ASN A 286 -24.73 -7.64 -36.06
C ASN A 286 -24.68 -6.54 -37.15
N ASP A 287 -25.08 -5.30 -36.83
CA ASP A 287 -24.81 -4.13 -37.67
C ASP A 287 -23.31 -3.76 -37.63
N ILE A 288 -22.84 -3.11 -38.70
CA ILE A 288 -21.45 -2.68 -38.85
C ILE A 288 -21.27 -1.27 -38.28
N ILE A 289 -20.17 -1.03 -37.55
CA ILE A 289 -19.78 0.32 -37.12
C ILE A 289 -19.10 1.04 -38.27
N THR A 290 -19.67 2.18 -38.67
CA THR A 290 -19.31 2.94 -39.88
C THR A 290 -18.84 4.36 -39.59
N HIS A 291 -19.14 4.90 -38.40
CA HIS A 291 -18.71 6.23 -37.97
C HIS A 291 -18.03 6.19 -36.59
N LEU A 292 -17.08 7.10 -36.38
CA LEU A 292 -16.32 7.24 -35.13
C LEU A 292 -16.29 8.72 -34.69
N TYR A 293 -16.60 9.02 -33.43
CA TYR A 293 -16.55 10.37 -32.86
C TYR A 293 -15.53 10.46 -31.72
N ALA A 294 -14.61 11.42 -31.75
CA ALA A 294 -13.77 11.75 -30.61
C ALA A 294 -14.50 12.61 -29.57
N ILE A 295 -14.29 12.35 -28.29
CA ILE A 295 -14.91 13.10 -27.17
C ILE A 295 -13.92 14.15 -26.64
N THR A 296 -13.85 15.34 -27.25
CA THR A 296 -12.94 16.41 -26.76
C THR A 296 -13.55 17.19 -25.59
N LYS A 297 -12.78 18.04 -24.91
CA LYS A 297 -13.27 18.90 -23.80
C LYS A 297 -14.37 19.90 -24.21
N PHE A 298 -14.54 20.19 -25.50
CA PHE A 298 -15.46 21.24 -25.99
C PHE A 298 -16.45 20.80 -27.07
N ALA A 299 -16.17 19.72 -27.82
CA ALA A 299 -17.05 19.20 -28.86
C ALA A 299 -16.84 17.69 -29.12
N PHE A 300 -17.84 17.04 -29.72
CA PHE A 300 -17.70 15.73 -30.36
C PHE A 300 -17.26 15.91 -31.81
N ILE A 301 -16.18 15.24 -32.23
CA ILE A 301 -15.56 15.44 -33.55
C ILE A 301 -15.59 14.14 -34.35
N GLU A 302 -16.25 14.14 -35.51
CA GLU A 302 -16.34 12.98 -36.40
C GLU A 302 -14.98 12.68 -37.07
N ILE A 303 -14.39 11.53 -36.78
CA ILE A 303 -13.11 11.06 -37.30
C ILE A 303 -13.34 10.36 -38.65
N LYS A 304 -12.56 10.76 -39.66
CA LYS A 304 -12.76 10.37 -41.09
C LYS A 304 -11.52 9.81 -41.76
N SER A 305 -10.43 9.64 -41.01
CA SER A 305 -9.18 9.05 -41.46
C SER A 305 -8.27 8.78 -40.27
N PHE A 306 -7.29 7.89 -40.45
CA PHE A 306 -6.21 7.69 -39.48
C PHE A 306 -5.44 8.99 -39.19
N SER A 307 -5.20 9.85 -40.19
CA SER A 307 -4.54 11.15 -39.98
C SER A 307 -5.36 12.11 -39.11
N HIS A 308 -6.69 12.00 -39.12
CA HIS A 308 -7.55 12.72 -38.18
C HIS A 308 -7.45 12.06 -36.79
N LEU A 309 -7.56 10.72 -36.71
CA LEU A 309 -7.44 9.95 -35.47
C LEU A 309 -6.14 10.24 -34.70
N PHE A 310 -4.98 10.15 -35.36
CA PHE A 310 -3.66 10.41 -34.77
C PHE A 310 -3.41 11.88 -34.39
N ASN A 311 -4.17 12.83 -34.94
CA ASN A 311 -4.11 14.23 -34.51
C ASN A 311 -5.02 14.48 -33.30
N THR A 312 -6.21 13.87 -33.27
CA THR A 312 -7.12 13.99 -32.13
C THR A 312 -6.66 13.17 -30.92
N LEU A 313 -5.91 12.08 -31.11
CA LEU A 313 -5.21 11.32 -30.06
C LEU A 313 -4.26 12.18 -29.20
N LYS A 314 -3.73 13.29 -29.74
CA LYS A 314 -2.91 14.27 -29.01
C LYS A 314 -3.73 15.14 -28.05
N ILE A 315 -5.05 15.04 -28.11
CA ILE A 315 -6.02 15.83 -27.35
C ILE A 315 -6.84 14.91 -26.43
N THR A 316 -7.32 13.77 -26.95
CA THR A 316 -8.14 12.79 -26.23
C THR A 316 -8.00 11.37 -26.77
N ASP A 317 -7.99 10.42 -25.85
CA ASP A 317 -7.91 8.96 -26.03
C ASP A 317 -9.27 8.25 -26.16
N ARG A 318 -10.39 8.98 -26.00
CA ARG A 318 -11.76 8.44 -25.96
C ARG A 318 -12.58 8.74 -27.20
N PHE A 319 -13.25 7.71 -27.71
CA PHE A 319 -14.03 7.73 -28.94
C PHE A 319 -15.37 6.99 -28.78
N ILE A 320 -16.34 7.30 -29.64
CA ILE A 320 -17.65 6.63 -29.72
C ILE A 320 -17.80 6.03 -31.12
N GLY A 321 -18.02 4.72 -31.22
CA GLY A 321 -18.37 4.04 -32.47
C GLY A 321 -19.89 4.03 -32.69
N CYS A 322 -20.34 4.39 -33.90
CA CYS A 322 -21.74 4.41 -34.31
C CYS A 322 -21.96 3.58 -35.58
N THR A 323 -23.10 2.90 -35.68
CA THR A 323 -23.67 2.39 -36.93
C THR A 323 -24.29 3.52 -37.76
N ASP A 324 -24.57 3.27 -39.05
CA ASP A 324 -25.28 4.22 -39.95
C ASP A 324 -26.67 4.64 -39.41
N LYS A 325 -27.36 3.71 -38.73
CA LYS A 325 -28.68 3.94 -38.12
C LYS A 325 -28.57 4.92 -36.96
N GLU A 326 -27.59 4.71 -36.08
CA GLU A 326 -27.31 5.57 -34.93
C GLU A 326 -26.74 6.93 -35.34
N PHE A 327 -25.94 6.99 -36.42
CA PHE A 327 -25.30 8.22 -36.90
C PHE A 327 -26.30 9.36 -37.17
N GLN A 328 -27.50 9.04 -37.69
CA GLN A 328 -28.53 10.05 -37.93
C GLN A 328 -29.09 10.64 -36.63
N HIS A 329 -29.11 9.87 -35.55
CA HIS A 329 -29.49 10.33 -34.21
C HIS A 329 -28.33 11.06 -33.53
N SER A 330 -27.12 10.49 -33.53
CA SER A 330 -25.93 11.05 -32.88
C SER A 330 -25.58 12.43 -33.44
N LYS A 331 -25.72 12.64 -34.76
CA LYS A 331 -25.51 13.92 -35.43
C LYS A 331 -26.51 15.02 -35.02
N ARG A 332 -27.66 14.67 -34.45
CA ARG A 332 -28.63 15.61 -33.85
C ARG A 332 -28.46 15.74 -32.33
N TYR A 333 -28.01 14.68 -31.67
CA TYR A 333 -28.00 14.56 -30.20
C TYR A 333 -26.66 14.98 -29.58
N LEU A 334 -25.53 14.51 -30.10
CA LEU A 334 -24.21 14.85 -29.55
C LEU A 334 -23.92 16.37 -29.52
N PRO A 335 -24.33 17.20 -30.51
CA PRO A 335 -24.12 18.65 -30.43
C PRO A 335 -24.97 19.38 -29.39
N THR A 336 -26.02 18.76 -28.84
CA THR A 336 -26.87 19.39 -27.78
C THR A 336 -26.38 19.09 -26.37
N ILE A 337 -25.47 18.12 -26.22
CA ILE A 337 -24.78 17.80 -24.98
C ILE A 337 -23.42 18.53 -25.00
N ARG A 338 -23.06 19.24 -23.93
CA ARG A 338 -21.68 19.70 -23.80
C ARG A 338 -20.81 18.49 -23.55
N SER A 339 -19.73 18.31 -24.29
CA SER A 339 -18.87 17.14 -24.10
C SER A 339 -18.18 17.12 -22.72
N SER A 340 -18.05 18.27 -22.05
CA SER A 340 -17.73 18.37 -20.61
C SER A 340 -18.64 17.52 -19.75
N ASP A 341 -19.94 17.54 -20.05
CA ASP A 341 -20.99 16.91 -19.26
C ASP A 341 -20.95 15.39 -19.50
N PHE A 342 -20.42 14.93 -20.64
CA PHE A 342 -20.14 13.52 -20.92
C PHE A 342 -19.07 12.91 -20.00
N PHE A 343 -18.16 13.73 -19.45
CA PHE A 343 -17.23 13.29 -18.39
C PHE A 343 -17.90 13.22 -17.00
N ALA A 344 -19.07 13.85 -16.82
CA ALA A 344 -19.90 13.78 -15.61
C ALA A 344 -21.13 12.85 -15.75
N TYR A 345 -21.43 12.40 -16.98
CA TYR A 345 -22.60 11.60 -17.34
C TYR A 345 -22.22 10.26 -17.95
N SER A 346 -21.69 9.35 -17.14
CA SER A 346 -21.96 7.92 -17.32
C SER A 346 -23.43 7.65 -16.96
N LEU A 347 -24.35 8.13 -17.81
CA LEU A 347 -25.79 8.18 -17.51
C LEU A 347 -26.41 6.77 -17.49
N SER A 348 -26.70 6.30 -16.28
CA SER A 348 -27.61 5.17 -16.08
C SER A 348 -28.98 5.47 -16.73
N PRO A 349 -29.50 4.63 -17.65
CA PRO A 349 -30.78 4.90 -18.31
C PRO A 349 -31.96 4.65 -17.37
N LYS A 350 -32.30 5.66 -16.54
CA LYS A 350 -33.39 5.63 -15.53
C LYS A 350 -34.83 5.49 -16.10
N LYS A 351 -35.01 5.02 -17.35
CA LYS A 351 -36.31 4.84 -18.00
C LYS A 351 -36.49 3.57 -18.87
N SER A 352 -35.55 2.62 -18.88
CA SER A 352 -35.70 1.36 -19.66
C SER A 352 -35.32 0.06 -18.91
N ILE A 353 -35.00 0.12 -17.61
CA ILE A 353 -34.43 -1.02 -16.85
C ILE A 353 -35.50 -1.99 -16.29
N ASN A 354 -36.81 -1.66 -16.38
CA ASN A 354 -37.88 -2.51 -15.83
C ASN A 354 -38.04 -3.87 -16.54
N GLU A 355 -37.55 -4.05 -17.76
CA GLU A 355 -37.71 -5.29 -18.54
C GLU A 355 -36.44 -6.17 -18.57
N PHE A 356 -35.27 -5.62 -18.25
CA PHE A 356 -34.01 -6.37 -18.19
C PHE A 356 -33.72 -6.95 -16.80
N GLN A 357 -34.73 -7.53 -16.15
CA GLN A 357 -34.54 -8.45 -15.02
C GLN A 357 -34.07 -9.84 -15.48
N LYS A 358 -32.98 -9.90 -16.26
CA LYS A 358 -32.19 -11.13 -16.40
C LYS A 358 -31.00 -11.06 -15.46
N SER A 359 -30.84 -12.09 -14.65
CA SER A 359 -29.77 -12.18 -13.68
C SER A 359 -28.42 -12.05 -14.37
N ILE A 360 -27.64 -11.03 -14.00
CA ILE A 360 -26.18 -11.08 -14.13
C ILE A 360 -25.76 -12.42 -13.50
N PRO A 361 -24.97 -13.27 -14.19
CA PRO A 361 -24.56 -14.55 -13.64
C PRO A 361 -23.87 -14.32 -12.30
N LYS A 362 -23.98 -15.28 -11.38
CA LYS A 362 -23.18 -15.30 -10.16
C LYS A 362 -21.73 -15.56 -10.54
N GLN A 363 -21.02 -14.54 -11.04
CA GLN A 363 -19.56 -14.54 -11.07
C GLN A 363 -19.07 -14.89 -9.67
N ASP A 364 -18.12 -15.81 -9.58
CA ASP A 364 -17.81 -16.49 -8.33
C ASP A 364 -16.82 -15.68 -7.47
N VAL A 365 -17.11 -14.38 -7.33
CA VAL A 365 -16.25 -13.37 -6.73
C VAL A 365 -15.72 -13.86 -5.39
N LYS A 366 -14.43 -14.15 -5.35
CA LYS A 366 -13.73 -14.81 -4.25
C LYS A 366 -12.75 -13.83 -3.64
N LEU A 367 -12.98 -13.48 -2.38
CA LEU A 367 -12.03 -12.74 -1.58
C LEU A 367 -11.16 -13.75 -0.83
N SER A 368 -9.84 -13.67 -1.01
CA SER A 368 -8.85 -14.52 -0.35
C SER A 368 -7.80 -13.67 0.38
N ILE A 369 -7.17 -14.23 1.41
CA ILE A 369 -6.01 -13.60 2.05
C ILE A 369 -4.77 -13.96 1.21
N SER A 370 -4.03 -12.94 0.77
CA SER A 370 -2.84 -13.09 -0.07
C SER A 370 -1.53 -12.87 0.70
N TRP A 371 -1.58 -12.12 1.80
CA TRP A 371 -0.47 -11.97 2.76
C TRP A 371 -0.95 -11.38 4.09
N ILE A 372 -0.21 -11.64 5.17
CA ILE A 372 -0.31 -10.92 6.45
C ILE A 372 1.07 -10.39 6.82
N HIS A 373 1.16 -9.06 6.92
CA HIS A 373 2.36 -8.31 7.27
C HIS A 373 2.40 -8.05 8.79
N GLY A 374 3.37 -8.63 9.47
CA GLY A 374 3.56 -8.49 10.92
C GLY A 374 3.30 -9.78 11.68
N TYR A 375 3.58 -9.72 12.98
CA TYR A 375 3.53 -10.81 13.95
C TYR A 375 3.16 -10.19 15.32
N ASP A 376 2.52 -10.95 16.21
CA ASP A 376 2.10 -10.50 17.54
C ASP A 376 2.83 -11.28 18.64
N GLY A 377 3.92 -10.70 19.13
CA GLY A 377 4.66 -11.14 20.31
C GLY A 377 4.28 -10.37 21.59
N THR A 378 3.20 -9.58 21.58
CA THR A 378 2.76 -8.79 22.76
C THR A 378 1.92 -9.61 23.74
N LYS A 379 1.34 -10.72 23.27
CA LYS A 379 0.58 -11.70 24.06
C LYS A 379 1.46 -12.44 25.07
N GLU A 380 1.55 -11.92 26.29
CA GLU A 380 2.31 -12.56 27.36
C GLU A 380 1.75 -13.94 27.75
N LYS A 381 2.66 -14.89 28.03
CA LYS A 381 2.40 -16.24 28.57
C LYS A 381 1.69 -17.24 27.65
N THR A 382 1.66 -17.01 26.33
CA THR A 382 1.35 -18.06 25.35
C THR A 382 2.51 -18.21 24.39
N LYS A 383 2.83 -19.44 23.93
CA LYS A 383 3.85 -19.62 22.88
C LYS A 383 3.28 -18.99 21.60
N THR A 384 4.03 -18.09 20.97
CA THR A 384 3.58 -17.35 19.78
C THR A 384 4.19 -17.86 18.47
N LEU A 385 5.25 -18.67 18.54
CA LEU A 385 5.88 -19.39 17.44
C LEU A 385 5.94 -20.89 17.76
N TYR A 386 5.77 -21.71 16.73
CA TYR A 386 5.84 -23.16 16.79
C TYR A 386 6.43 -23.73 15.48
N THR A 387 7.00 -24.95 15.53
CA THR A 387 7.50 -25.69 14.37
C THR A 387 6.45 -26.69 13.89
N LEU A 388 6.11 -26.71 12.59
CA LEU A 388 5.19 -27.70 12.00
C LEU A 388 5.95 -28.84 11.31
N SER A 389 6.69 -28.47 10.26
CA SER A 389 7.64 -29.31 9.53
C SER A 389 9.06 -28.73 9.71
N GLU A 390 10.09 -29.33 9.12
CA GLU A 390 11.48 -28.84 9.27
C GLU A 390 11.66 -27.34 8.95
N ASN A 391 10.82 -26.77 8.08
CA ASN A 391 10.97 -25.39 7.57
C ASN A 391 9.72 -24.50 7.71
N GLU A 392 8.57 -25.01 8.18
CA GLU A 392 7.36 -24.21 8.37
C GLU A 392 7.17 -23.77 9.83
N ILE A 393 7.06 -22.46 10.02
CA ILE A 393 6.78 -21.82 11.30
C ILE A 393 5.28 -21.51 11.38
N LEU A 394 4.63 -21.92 12.46
CA LEU A 394 3.26 -21.51 12.79
C LEU A 394 3.26 -20.36 13.79
N TYR A 395 2.54 -19.29 13.48
CA TYR A 395 2.19 -18.22 14.41
C TYR A 395 0.73 -17.79 14.26
N VAL A 396 0.27 -16.92 15.17
CA VAL A 396 -1.14 -16.57 15.33
C VAL A 396 -1.34 -15.06 15.36
N ILE A 397 -2.34 -14.55 14.63
CA ILE A 397 -2.75 -13.14 14.62
C ILE A 397 -4.27 -13.06 14.74
N SER A 398 -4.76 -12.42 15.80
CA SER A 398 -6.18 -12.42 16.21
C SER A 398 -6.82 -13.82 16.07
N SER A 399 -7.72 -14.05 15.11
CA SER A 399 -8.40 -15.32 14.83
C SER A 399 -7.81 -16.15 13.67
N ILE A 400 -6.58 -15.85 13.23
CA ILE A 400 -5.93 -16.50 12.07
C ILE A 400 -4.66 -17.25 12.51
N CYS A 401 -4.58 -18.53 12.16
CA CYS A 401 -3.34 -19.30 12.18
C CYS A 401 -2.59 -19.10 10.85
N ILE A 402 -1.31 -18.73 10.93
CA ILE A 402 -0.44 -18.43 9.79
C ILE A 402 0.72 -19.41 9.78
N LEU A 403 0.77 -20.25 8.75
CA LEU A 403 1.87 -21.15 8.47
C LEU A 403 2.79 -20.41 7.49
N TYR A 404 4.06 -20.28 7.81
CA TYR A 404 5.01 -19.48 7.05
C TYR A 404 6.31 -20.23 6.80
N GLU A 405 6.70 -20.37 5.54
CA GLU A 405 8.00 -20.90 5.14
C GLU A 405 8.97 -19.74 4.84
N PRO A 406 10.09 -19.60 5.59
CA PRO A 406 11.02 -18.49 5.42
C PRO A 406 11.73 -18.46 4.07
N ASP A 407 12.18 -19.62 3.59
CA ASP A 407 13.02 -19.75 2.38
C ASP A 407 12.23 -19.45 1.09
N SER A 408 11.05 -20.08 0.93
CA SER A 408 10.17 -19.86 -0.23
C SER A 408 9.38 -18.55 -0.14
N LYS A 409 9.32 -17.95 1.06
CA LYS A 409 8.49 -16.79 1.41
C LYS A 409 7.02 -16.98 1.03
N GLN A 410 6.45 -18.13 1.43
CA GLN A 410 5.04 -18.43 1.26
C GLN A 410 4.31 -18.46 2.61
N GLN A 411 3.05 -18.00 2.61
CA GLN A 411 2.14 -18.07 3.75
C GLN A 411 0.93 -18.92 3.39
N ARG A 412 0.51 -19.80 4.31
CA ARG A 412 -0.74 -20.56 4.25
C ARG A 412 -1.59 -20.19 5.47
N PHE A 413 -2.91 -20.14 5.32
CA PHE A 413 -3.82 -19.59 6.35
C PHE A 413 -4.90 -20.58 6.77
N TYR A 414 -5.07 -20.78 8.08
CA TYR A 414 -6.22 -21.47 8.64
C TYR A 414 -7.13 -20.44 9.35
N THR A 415 -8.28 -20.18 8.75
CA THR A 415 -9.20 -19.07 9.06
C THR A 415 -10.57 -19.54 9.56
N LYS A 416 -10.63 -20.69 10.23
CA LYS A 416 -11.89 -21.31 10.69
C LYS A 416 -12.32 -20.86 12.09
N HIS A 417 -11.44 -20.22 12.85
CA HIS A 417 -11.77 -19.63 14.15
C HIS A 417 -12.61 -18.38 13.97
N ASN A 418 -13.64 -18.23 14.80
CA ASN A 418 -14.50 -17.06 14.75
C ASN A 418 -14.04 -15.98 15.75
N ASN A 419 -13.36 -16.35 16.84
CA ASN A 419 -12.88 -15.43 17.87
C ASN A 419 -11.33 -15.43 17.93
N PRO A 420 -10.70 -14.48 18.65
CA PRO A 420 -9.25 -14.48 18.84
C PRO A 420 -8.73 -15.79 19.43
N ILE A 421 -7.66 -16.31 18.83
CA ILE A 421 -7.00 -17.53 19.26
C ILE A 421 -6.12 -17.22 20.47
N THR A 422 -6.22 -18.07 21.49
CA THR A 422 -5.53 -17.90 22.78
C THR A 422 -4.39 -18.89 22.98
N CYS A 423 -4.62 -20.18 22.73
CA CYS A 423 -3.59 -21.21 22.83
C CYS A 423 -3.49 -22.04 21.54
N VAL A 424 -2.29 -22.53 21.23
CA VAL A 424 -2.02 -23.51 20.19
C VAL A 424 -1.12 -24.61 20.75
N THR A 425 -1.25 -25.83 20.24
CA THR A 425 -0.33 -26.94 20.48
C THR A 425 -0.29 -27.84 19.26
N ILE A 426 0.87 -28.44 18.99
CA ILE A 426 1.12 -29.26 17.79
C ILE A 426 1.29 -30.71 18.24
N HIS A 427 0.68 -31.63 17.51
CA HIS A 427 0.78 -33.05 17.76
C HIS A 427 2.15 -33.57 17.33
N ARG A 428 2.76 -34.47 18.13
CA ARG A 428 4.17 -34.84 17.96
C ARG A 428 4.52 -35.56 16.65
N TYR A 429 3.65 -36.44 16.16
CA TYR A 429 3.92 -37.28 14.98
C TYR A 429 2.97 -37.02 13.79
N ASN A 430 1.65 -37.03 14.04
CA ASN A 430 0.64 -36.65 13.05
C ASN A 430 0.67 -35.14 12.73
N SER A 431 0.23 -34.73 11.54
CA SER A 431 0.13 -33.33 11.09
C SER A 431 -0.99 -32.52 11.76
N PHE A 432 -1.35 -32.84 13.01
CA PHE A 432 -2.48 -32.23 13.71
C PHE A 432 -2.06 -31.05 14.58
N VAL A 433 -2.86 -29.99 14.54
CA VAL A 433 -2.73 -28.82 15.41
C VAL A 433 -4.03 -28.66 16.19
N ALA A 434 -3.94 -28.45 17.50
CA ALA A 434 -5.05 -28.02 18.33
C ALA A 434 -4.89 -26.53 18.65
N SER A 435 -5.99 -25.78 18.57
CA SER A 435 -5.99 -24.33 18.76
C SER A 435 -7.30 -23.88 19.40
N SER A 436 -7.24 -23.02 20.42
CA SER A 436 -8.41 -22.55 21.16
C SER A 436 -8.83 -21.14 20.79
N GLU A 437 -10.14 -20.90 20.68
CA GLU A 437 -10.73 -19.56 20.58
C GLU A 437 -11.33 -19.13 21.93
N THR A 438 -11.17 -17.85 22.28
CA THR A 438 -11.92 -17.22 23.39
C THR A 438 -13.39 -16.95 23.00
N ILE A 439 -14.23 -16.48 23.91
CA ILE A 439 -15.57 -15.96 23.59
C ILE A 439 -15.57 -14.44 23.60
N LEU A 440 -16.09 -13.80 22.53
CA LEU A 440 -16.50 -12.39 22.57
C LEU A 440 -18.02 -12.17 22.39
N SER A 441 -18.77 -13.15 21.88
CA SER A 441 -20.22 -13.04 21.62
C SER A 441 -21.09 -13.78 22.64
N LYS A 442 -22.27 -13.23 22.97
CA LYS A 442 -23.21 -13.84 23.93
C LYS A 442 -23.90 -15.10 23.40
N ASP A 443 -23.90 -15.31 22.09
CA ASP A 443 -24.65 -16.40 21.42
C ASP A 443 -23.95 -17.76 21.52
N ARG A 444 -22.68 -17.80 21.96
CA ARG A 444 -21.91 -19.02 22.23
C ARG A 444 -21.44 -18.98 23.69
N PRO A 445 -21.96 -19.83 24.60
CA PRO A 445 -21.66 -19.71 26.03
C PRO A 445 -20.29 -20.27 26.44
N TYR A 446 -19.61 -21.03 25.57
CA TYR A 446 -18.35 -21.71 25.87
C TYR A 446 -17.30 -21.51 24.77
N ALA A 447 -16.04 -21.36 25.19
CA ALA A 447 -14.85 -21.40 24.34
C ALA A 447 -14.79 -22.70 23.52
N SER A 448 -13.97 -22.71 22.46
CA SER A 448 -13.81 -23.90 21.62
C SER A 448 -12.36 -24.26 21.38
N VAL A 449 -12.12 -25.54 21.03
CA VAL A 449 -10.84 -26.03 20.52
C VAL A 449 -11.07 -26.67 19.16
N HIS A 450 -10.42 -26.11 18.14
CA HIS A 450 -10.38 -26.66 16.80
C HIS A 450 -9.14 -27.55 16.67
N ILE A 451 -9.34 -28.78 16.20
CA ILE A 451 -8.27 -29.70 15.80
C ILE A 451 -8.29 -29.81 14.28
N TRP A 452 -7.14 -29.58 13.64
CA TRP A 452 -7.04 -29.47 12.19
C TRP A 452 -5.73 -30.07 11.65
N ASP A 453 -5.76 -30.53 10.40
CA ASP A 453 -4.60 -31.04 9.66
C ASP A 453 -3.85 -29.85 9.03
N TYR A 454 -2.59 -29.61 9.40
CA TYR A 454 -1.81 -28.50 8.87
C TYR A 454 -1.36 -28.69 7.41
N MET A 455 -1.37 -29.93 6.90
CA MET A 455 -1.06 -30.20 5.50
C MET A 455 -2.25 -29.84 4.60
N LYS A 456 -3.47 -30.13 5.04
CA LYS A 456 -4.71 -29.90 4.25
C LYS A 456 -5.45 -28.62 4.60
N LEU A 457 -5.19 -28.04 5.78
CA LEU A 457 -5.92 -26.90 6.37
C LEU A 457 -7.40 -27.21 6.67
N GLU A 458 -7.73 -28.49 6.91
CA GLU A 458 -9.07 -28.99 7.19
C GLU A 458 -9.31 -29.18 8.69
N THR A 459 -10.47 -28.75 9.21
CA THR A 459 -10.88 -29.04 10.58
C THR A 459 -11.35 -30.49 10.71
N ILE A 460 -10.71 -31.24 11.61
CA ILE A 460 -11.02 -32.64 11.93
C ILE A 460 -12.07 -32.71 13.03
N ALA A 461 -11.94 -31.88 14.06
CA ALA A 461 -12.86 -31.82 15.20
C ALA A 461 -13.00 -30.40 15.76
N GLU A 462 -14.19 -30.10 16.29
CA GLU A 462 -14.51 -28.85 16.98
C GLU A 462 -15.08 -29.19 18.37
N LEU A 463 -14.29 -28.97 19.41
CA LEU A 463 -14.67 -29.27 20.80
C LEU A 463 -15.30 -28.02 21.43
N ARG A 464 -16.52 -28.14 21.96
CA ARG A 464 -17.13 -27.17 22.89
C ARG A 464 -17.73 -27.91 24.08
N LYS A 465 -17.40 -27.47 25.30
CA LYS A 465 -17.84 -28.07 26.57
C LYS A 465 -18.01 -26.97 27.63
N GLU A 466 -19.01 -27.10 28.50
CA GLU A 466 -19.27 -26.15 29.59
C GLU A 466 -18.06 -25.96 30.52
N GLN A 467 -17.28 -27.02 30.69
CA GLN A 467 -16.09 -27.07 31.53
C GLN A 467 -14.99 -26.12 31.04
N PHE A 468 -14.98 -25.74 29.75
CA PHE A 468 -13.99 -24.81 29.17
C PHE A 468 -14.15 -23.37 29.64
N GLY A 469 -15.37 -22.94 29.99
CA GLY A 469 -15.64 -21.53 30.34
C GLY A 469 -15.49 -20.59 29.13
N SER A 470 -15.08 -19.36 29.39
CA SER A 470 -14.94 -18.27 28.42
C SER A 470 -13.58 -18.21 27.72
N ASP A 471 -12.52 -18.72 28.33
CA ASP A 471 -11.20 -18.84 27.71
C ASP A 471 -10.39 -20.04 28.24
N ILE A 472 -9.45 -20.49 27.41
CA ILE A 472 -8.54 -21.61 27.62
C ILE A 472 -7.12 -21.06 27.78
N SER A 473 -6.41 -21.54 28.80
CA SER A 473 -5.07 -21.07 29.17
C SER A 473 -3.93 -21.99 28.75
N LEU A 474 -4.20 -23.29 28.53
CA LEU A 474 -3.21 -24.30 28.12
C LEU A 474 -3.86 -25.41 27.28
N LEU A 475 -3.09 -25.93 26.31
CA LEU A 475 -3.40 -27.11 25.50
C LEU A 475 -2.16 -28.03 25.39
N SER A 476 -2.33 -29.35 25.52
CA SER A 476 -1.26 -30.33 25.28
C SER A 476 -1.82 -31.65 24.74
N PHE A 477 -1.31 -32.13 23.61
CA PHE A 477 -1.62 -33.48 23.09
C PHE A 477 -0.88 -34.58 23.88
N SER A 478 -1.42 -35.80 23.84
CA SER A 478 -0.63 -37.02 24.15
C SER A 478 0.65 -37.08 23.30
N PRO A 479 1.76 -37.65 23.81
CA PRO A 479 3.01 -37.76 23.07
C PRO A 479 2.98 -38.89 22.04
N LYS A 480 1.97 -39.77 22.05
CA LYS A 480 1.88 -40.97 21.21
C LYS A 480 1.10 -40.72 19.91
N SER A 481 1.43 -41.47 18.86
CA SER A 481 0.86 -41.31 17.51
C SER A 481 -0.62 -41.69 17.39
N ASP A 482 -1.05 -42.71 18.14
CA ASP A 482 -2.33 -43.40 17.90
C ASP A 482 -3.44 -42.88 18.85
N ASP A 483 -3.01 -42.17 19.88
CA ASP A 483 -3.83 -41.73 21.00
C ASP A 483 -4.57 -40.42 20.72
N ASN A 484 -5.83 -40.39 21.14
CA ASN A 484 -6.76 -39.34 20.77
C ASN A 484 -6.98 -38.36 21.92
N PHE A 485 -5.92 -38.13 22.70
CA PHE A 485 -6.02 -37.43 23.97
C PHE A 485 -5.43 -36.03 23.94
N ILE A 486 -6.14 -35.11 24.61
CA ILE A 486 -5.71 -33.74 24.82
C ILE A 486 -5.99 -33.31 26.27
N LEU A 487 -5.05 -32.56 26.85
CA LEU A 487 -5.21 -31.83 28.10
C LEU A 487 -5.61 -30.39 27.79
N ILE A 488 -6.62 -29.90 28.51
CA ILE A 488 -7.14 -28.54 28.39
C ILE A 488 -7.24 -27.93 29.80
N VAL A 489 -6.70 -26.73 29.99
CA VAL A 489 -6.91 -25.94 31.21
C VAL A 489 -7.74 -24.70 30.87
N SER A 490 -8.84 -24.50 31.60
CA SER A 490 -9.67 -23.30 31.49
C SER A 490 -9.04 -22.16 32.28
N ARG A 491 -9.07 -20.92 31.73
CA ARG A 491 -8.63 -19.74 32.48
C ARG A 491 -9.59 -19.39 33.62
N ASP A 492 -10.87 -19.70 33.46
CA ASP A 492 -11.94 -19.45 34.45
C ASP A 492 -11.93 -20.49 35.58
N ARG A 493 -11.41 -21.69 35.31
CA ARG A 493 -11.27 -22.78 36.28
C ARG A 493 -9.80 -23.23 36.38
N PRO A 494 -8.86 -22.33 36.75
CA PRO A 494 -7.41 -22.51 36.56
C PRO A 494 -6.77 -23.60 37.43
N LYS A 495 -7.53 -24.18 38.38
CA LYS A 495 -7.12 -25.35 39.17
C LYS A 495 -7.41 -26.67 38.45
N ILE A 496 -8.27 -26.70 37.44
CA ILE A 496 -8.82 -27.92 36.82
C ILE A 496 -8.15 -28.20 35.48
N VAL A 497 -7.53 -29.37 35.37
CA VAL A 497 -7.08 -29.94 34.08
C VAL A 497 -8.15 -30.90 33.58
N LEU A 498 -8.61 -30.72 32.34
CA LEU A 498 -9.55 -31.62 31.66
C LEU A 498 -8.77 -32.57 30.76
N PHE A 499 -9.08 -33.86 30.85
CA PHE A 499 -8.50 -34.92 30.03
C PHE A 499 -9.59 -35.49 29.11
N ILE A 500 -9.39 -35.38 27.79
CA ILE A 500 -10.46 -35.53 26.78
C ILE A 500 -10.03 -36.46 25.65
N ASP A 501 -10.92 -37.37 25.22
CA ASP A 501 -10.83 -38.04 23.91
C ASP A 501 -11.42 -37.08 22.87
N TRP A 502 -10.57 -36.54 22.02
CA TRP A 502 -10.96 -35.54 21.03
C TRP A 502 -11.58 -36.13 19.75
N LYS A 503 -11.40 -37.43 19.47
CA LYS A 503 -12.12 -38.11 18.38
C LYS A 503 -13.54 -38.50 18.80
N ARG A 504 -13.74 -38.87 20.07
CA ARG A 504 -15.07 -39.14 20.65
C ARG A 504 -15.80 -37.88 21.13
N ASN A 505 -15.06 -36.79 21.34
CA ASN A 505 -15.57 -35.56 21.97
C ASN A 505 -16.10 -35.84 23.40
N GLU A 506 -15.36 -36.64 24.18
CA GLU A 506 -15.73 -37.08 25.53
C GLU A 506 -14.72 -36.56 26.57
N ILE A 507 -15.21 -36.06 27.71
CA ILE A 507 -14.36 -35.76 28.88
C ILE A 507 -14.15 -37.08 29.62
N ILE A 508 -12.92 -37.60 29.57
CA ILE A 508 -12.53 -38.85 30.21
C ILE A 508 -12.37 -38.65 31.72
N TYR A 509 -11.73 -37.53 32.11
CA TYR A 509 -11.46 -37.21 33.50
C TYR A 509 -11.24 -35.71 33.73
N SER A 510 -11.37 -35.27 34.99
CA SER A 510 -11.04 -33.91 35.43
C SER A 510 -10.16 -33.95 36.69
N ILE A 511 -9.03 -33.25 36.65
CA ILE A 511 -8.03 -33.21 37.71
C ILE A 511 -8.12 -31.87 38.43
N THR A 512 -8.68 -31.85 39.63
CA THR A 512 -8.62 -30.67 40.50
C THR A 512 -7.27 -30.63 41.21
N THR A 513 -6.41 -29.70 40.81
CA THR A 513 -5.09 -29.52 41.42
C THR A 513 -5.16 -28.69 42.71
N LYS A 514 -4.12 -28.79 43.55
CA LYS A 514 -4.03 -28.05 44.83
C LYS A 514 -3.74 -26.55 44.67
N SER A 515 -3.28 -26.10 43.51
CA SER A 515 -2.71 -24.76 43.32
C SER A 515 -3.62 -23.89 42.46
N ASP A 516 -3.63 -22.59 42.74
CA ASP A 516 -4.63 -21.67 42.20
C ASP A 516 -4.42 -21.30 40.73
N LYS A 517 -3.20 -21.51 40.21
CA LYS A 517 -2.83 -21.16 38.84
C LYS A 517 -1.80 -22.13 38.27
N ILE A 518 -2.24 -23.01 37.39
CA ILE A 518 -1.36 -23.84 36.56
C ILE A 518 -0.68 -22.95 35.51
N LEU A 519 0.64 -23.12 35.34
CA LEU A 519 1.49 -22.43 34.37
C LEU A 519 1.79 -23.30 33.16
N SER A 520 1.90 -24.61 33.34
CA SER A 520 2.02 -25.60 32.26
C SER A 520 1.46 -26.95 32.71
N ALA A 521 0.89 -27.70 31.76
CA ALA A 521 0.36 -29.04 31.97
C ALA A 521 0.60 -29.88 30.71
N LEU A 522 1.25 -31.04 30.87
CA LEU A 522 1.64 -31.93 29.78
C LEU A 522 1.74 -33.39 30.23
N PHE A 523 1.62 -34.31 29.27
CA PHE A 523 1.99 -35.71 29.45
C PHE A 523 3.51 -35.89 29.45
N VAL A 524 4.01 -36.89 30.18
CA VAL A 524 5.45 -37.07 30.41
C VAL A 524 5.88 -38.55 30.40
N PHE A 525 7.19 -38.78 30.33
CA PHE A 525 7.83 -40.11 30.34
C PHE A 525 7.39 -41.02 29.16
N ASN A 526 7.02 -40.40 28.03
CA ASN A 526 6.42 -41.03 26.86
C ASN A 526 5.19 -41.92 27.17
N THR A 527 4.48 -41.62 28.27
CA THR A 527 3.29 -42.37 28.72
C THR A 527 1.99 -41.57 28.54
N ASN A 528 0.86 -42.28 28.51
CA ASN A 528 -0.48 -41.71 28.75
C ASN A 528 -0.94 -41.90 30.20
N GLU A 529 -0.04 -42.33 31.10
CA GLU A 529 -0.35 -42.54 32.51
C GLU A 529 0.05 -41.32 33.33
N TRP A 530 1.23 -40.76 33.06
CA TRP A 530 1.81 -39.65 33.82
C TRP A 530 1.54 -38.30 33.16
N ILE A 531 0.96 -37.40 33.96
CA ILE A 531 0.75 -35.98 33.65
C ILE A 531 1.55 -35.15 34.66
N ALA A 532 2.33 -34.20 34.18
CA ALA A 532 2.99 -33.18 34.99
C ALA A 532 2.21 -31.86 34.92
N CYS A 533 1.91 -31.27 36.07
CA CYS A 533 1.28 -29.97 36.22
C CYS A 533 2.20 -29.05 37.04
N ILE A 534 2.65 -27.95 36.43
CA ILE A 534 3.53 -26.96 37.05
C ILE A 534 2.70 -25.73 37.43
N SER A 535 2.86 -25.25 38.66
CA SER A 535 2.33 -23.96 39.13
C SER A 535 3.47 -23.07 39.65
N GLN A 536 3.14 -21.84 40.05
CA GLN A 536 4.11 -20.95 40.73
C GLN A 536 4.63 -21.51 42.06
N GLN A 537 3.97 -22.51 42.64
CA GLN A 537 4.22 -23.06 43.98
C GLN A 537 4.72 -24.51 43.95
N TYR A 538 4.20 -25.35 43.05
CA TYR A 538 4.41 -26.80 43.04
C TYR A 538 4.63 -27.34 41.63
N LEU A 539 5.48 -28.37 41.51
CA LEU A 539 5.41 -29.34 40.43
C LEU A 539 4.66 -30.57 40.96
N LEU A 540 3.57 -30.95 40.29
CA LEU A 540 2.69 -32.06 40.67
C LEU A 540 2.65 -33.11 39.56
N PHE A 541 2.87 -34.37 39.92
CA PHE A 541 2.77 -35.51 39.01
C PHE A 541 1.54 -36.35 39.34
N TYR A 542 0.73 -36.66 38.33
CA TYR A 542 -0.49 -37.45 38.44
C TYR A 542 -0.37 -38.73 37.62
N ARG A 543 -0.65 -39.92 38.21
CA ARG A 543 -0.77 -41.19 37.47
C ARG A 543 -2.22 -41.63 37.30
N ILE A 544 -2.69 -41.70 36.07
CA ILE A 544 -3.98 -42.29 35.66
C ILE A 544 -3.86 -43.82 35.69
N ASN A 545 -4.85 -44.50 36.28
CA ASN A 545 -4.97 -45.96 36.21
C ASN A 545 -6.06 -46.39 35.22
N TRP A 546 -5.65 -46.73 34.00
CA TRP A 546 -6.52 -47.17 32.90
C TRP A 546 -7.36 -48.42 33.19
N ASN A 547 -6.94 -49.26 34.14
CA ASN A 547 -7.65 -50.48 34.52
C ASN A 547 -8.81 -50.21 35.51
N SER A 548 -8.94 -48.99 36.03
CA SER A 548 -10.00 -48.64 36.98
C SER A 548 -11.29 -48.15 36.28
N LYS A 549 -12.45 -48.61 36.77
CA LYS A 549 -13.78 -48.17 36.31
C LYS A 549 -14.63 -47.77 37.55
N PRO A 550 -15.06 -46.50 37.68
CA PRO A 550 -14.61 -45.34 36.90
C PRO A 550 -13.08 -45.14 37.02
N LEU A 551 -12.50 -44.43 36.05
CA LEU A 551 -11.09 -44.09 36.07
C LEU A 551 -10.72 -43.32 37.35
N LYS A 552 -9.55 -43.61 37.88
CA LYS A 552 -8.99 -42.97 39.08
C LYS A 552 -7.55 -42.57 38.84
N ILE A 553 -7.18 -41.42 39.38
CA ILE A 553 -5.79 -41.11 39.69
C ILE A 553 -5.39 -41.96 40.88
N VAL A 554 -4.26 -42.66 40.78
CA VAL A 554 -3.73 -43.54 41.84
C VAL A 554 -2.54 -42.92 42.58
N VAL A 555 -1.80 -42.03 41.92
CA VAL A 555 -0.65 -41.34 42.52
C VAL A 555 -0.77 -39.84 42.28
N GLN A 556 -0.61 -39.05 43.34
CA GLN A 556 -0.21 -37.65 43.26
C GLN A 556 1.14 -37.54 43.96
N ARG A 557 2.23 -37.29 43.21
CA ARG A 557 3.53 -36.88 43.76
C ARG A 557 3.68 -35.37 43.65
N GLU A 558 4.43 -34.80 44.58
CA GLU A 558 4.71 -33.37 44.70
C GLU A 558 6.22 -33.19 44.76
N SER A 559 6.77 -32.20 44.07
CA SER A 559 8.19 -31.86 44.20
C SER A 559 8.50 -31.38 45.62
N GLU A 560 9.63 -31.82 46.15
CA GLU A 560 10.18 -31.35 47.44
C GLU A 560 10.51 -29.85 47.38
N VAL A 561 10.90 -29.36 46.20
CA VAL A 561 11.23 -27.95 45.98
C VAL A 561 9.99 -27.16 45.57
N ARG A 562 9.73 -26.07 46.28
CA ARG A 562 8.51 -25.25 46.15
C ARG A 562 8.84 -23.80 45.77
N ASN A 563 7.85 -23.09 45.24
CA ASN A 563 7.90 -21.67 44.87
C ASN A 563 8.92 -21.24 43.80
N ILE A 564 9.74 -22.15 43.26
CA ILE A 564 10.83 -21.80 42.32
C ILE A 564 10.44 -21.80 40.84
N TYR A 565 9.39 -22.51 40.40
CA TYR A 565 9.18 -22.79 38.97
C TYR A 565 8.58 -21.62 38.17
N THR A 566 9.04 -21.46 36.91
CA THR A 566 8.55 -20.46 35.93
C THR A 566 7.37 -20.95 35.09
N GLY A 567 7.22 -22.27 34.96
CA GLY A 567 6.33 -22.89 33.97
C GLY A 567 7.04 -23.30 32.67
N ALA A 568 8.30 -22.91 32.47
CA ALA A 568 9.10 -23.36 31.34
C ALA A 568 9.44 -24.86 31.49
N VAL A 569 9.07 -25.63 30.46
CA VAL A 569 9.17 -27.09 30.49
C VAL A 569 9.28 -27.66 29.09
N ALA A 570 10.06 -28.73 28.96
CA ALA A 570 10.09 -29.61 27.80
C ALA A 570 10.33 -31.05 28.26
N CYS A 571 9.97 -32.02 27.42
CA CYS A 571 10.58 -33.34 27.46
C CYS A 571 11.75 -33.35 26.47
N ASP A 572 12.70 -34.26 26.66
CA ASP A 572 13.70 -34.61 25.64
C ASP A 572 13.04 -35.38 24.47
N ASN A 573 13.79 -35.69 23.41
CA ASN A 573 13.17 -36.41 22.28
C ASN A 573 12.96 -37.91 22.54
N SER A 574 13.63 -38.58 23.48
CA SER A 574 13.16 -39.91 23.89
C SER A 574 11.78 -39.81 24.56
N GLY A 575 11.54 -38.70 25.25
CA GLY A 575 10.38 -38.44 26.08
C GLY A 575 10.50 -39.01 27.49
N GLU A 576 11.60 -39.71 27.81
CA GLU A 576 11.89 -40.33 29.11
C GLU A 576 12.31 -39.32 30.19
N GLN A 577 12.76 -38.12 29.79
CA GLN A 577 13.22 -37.08 30.70
C GLN A 577 12.33 -35.84 30.61
N LEU A 578 11.95 -35.31 31.77
CA LEU A 578 11.22 -34.06 31.93
C LEU A 578 12.18 -32.99 32.47
N ILE A 579 12.34 -31.91 31.72
CA ILE A 579 13.24 -30.80 32.02
C ILE A 579 12.40 -29.58 32.39
N VAL A 580 12.58 -29.08 33.62
CA VAL A 580 11.79 -27.97 34.20
C VAL A 580 12.70 -26.82 34.62
N GLY A 581 12.35 -25.61 34.22
CA GLY A 581 13.08 -24.37 34.55
C GLY A 581 12.60 -23.67 35.81
N ASP A 582 13.52 -22.94 36.47
CA ASP A 582 13.26 -22.15 37.68
C ASP A 582 13.49 -20.64 37.50
N LYS A 583 13.15 -19.87 38.54
CA LYS A 583 13.25 -18.40 38.59
C LYS A 583 14.67 -17.85 38.85
N VAL A 584 15.67 -18.72 38.99
CA VAL A 584 17.06 -18.42 39.39
C VAL A 584 18.05 -18.92 38.34
N GLY A 585 17.55 -19.24 37.13
CA GLY A 585 18.33 -19.73 36.00
C GLY A 585 18.71 -21.21 36.06
N SER A 586 18.19 -21.96 37.03
CA SER A 586 18.46 -23.39 37.25
C SER A 586 17.54 -24.29 36.42
N VAL A 587 18.03 -25.50 36.13
CA VAL A 587 17.26 -26.54 35.44
C VAL A 587 17.22 -27.83 36.26
N HIS A 588 16.03 -28.40 36.40
CA HIS A 588 15.75 -29.65 37.10
C HIS A 588 15.39 -30.75 36.10
N VAL A 589 16.10 -31.88 36.16
CA VAL A 589 15.86 -33.06 35.31
C VAL A 589 15.19 -34.17 36.12
N TRP A 590 14.01 -34.57 35.67
CA TRP A 590 13.20 -35.63 36.28
C TRP A 590 13.08 -36.81 35.32
N CYS A 591 13.23 -38.03 35.84
CA CYS A 591 13.06 -39.27 35.06
C CYS A 591 12.13 -40.24 35.80
N LEU A 592 11.62 -41.23 35.06
CA LEU A 592 10.79 -42.30 35.62
C LEU A 592 11.68 -43.45 36.13
N ILE A 593 11.82 -43.58 37.45
CA ILE A 593 12.63 -44.62 38.10
C ILE A 593 11.71 -45.46 39.00
N ASP A 594 11.76 -46.78 38.89
CA ASP A 594 10.84 -47.72 39.56
C ASP A 594 9.34 -47.49 39.24
N ASN A 595 9.05 -46.94 38.06
CA ASN A 595 7.73 -46.41 37.68
C ASN A 595 7.20 -45.32 38.64
N GLU A 596 8.10 -44.46 39.12
CA GLU A 596 7.77 -43.21 39.82
C GLU A 596 8.66 -42.05 39.33
N PRO A 597 8.14 -40.81 39.24
CA PRO A 597 8.95 -39.63 38.94
C PRO A 597 9.91 -39.34 40.09
N LYS A 598 11.21 -39.26 39.77
CA LYS A 598 12.28 -38.87 40.70
C LYS A 598 13.16 -37.80 40.06
N LEU A 599 13.65 -36.87 40.87
CA LEU A 599 14.63 -35.88 40.47
C LEU A 599 15.99 -36.57 40.31
N VAL A 600 16.59 -36.48 39.13
CA VAL A 600 17.88 -37.15 38.80
C VAL A 600 19.04 -36.16 38.85
N GLY A 601 18.79 -34.89 38.53
CA GLY A 601 19.81 -33.85 38.62
C GLY A 601 19.22 -32.45 38.68
N VAL A 602 19.99 -31.54 39.27
CA VAL A 602 19.79 -30.10 39.20
C VAL A 602 21.08 -29.49 38.69
N LYS A 603 20.96 -28.51 37.80
CA LYS A 603 22.07 -27.68 37.35
C LYS A 603 21.71 -26.23 37.65
N GLU A 604 22.30 -25.72 38.71
CA GLU A 604 22.02 -24.39 39.29
C GLU A 604 22.58 -23.27 38.39
N SER A 605 21.88 -22.14 38.33
CA SER A 605 22.29 -20.89 37.67
C SER A 605 23.01 -21.06 36.32
N ILE A 606 22.34 -21.74 35.37
CA ILE A 606 22.80 -21.83 33.97
C ILE A 606 22.59 -20.49 33.25
N LEU A 607 21.48 -19.81 33.55
CA LEU A 607 21.15 -18.46 33.07
C LEU A 607 21.25 -17.46 34.22
N GLU A 608 21.42 -16.18 33.90
CA GLU A 608 21.47 -15.10 34.91
C GLU A 608 20.06 -14.68 35.39
N ASN A 609 19.03 -14.88 34.56
CA ASN A 609 17.62 -14.57 34.85
C ASN A 609 16.75 -15.86 34.87
N ASP A 610 15.42 -15.70 34.99
CA ASP A 610 14.49 -16.83 35.03
C ASP A 610 14.54 -17.69 33.76
N VAL A 611 14.50 -19.01 33.90
CA VAL A 611 14.41 -19.92 32.75
C VAL A 611 12.99 -19.78 32.16
N HIS A 612 12.85 -18.90 31.19
CA HIS A 612 11.56 -18.50 30.63
C HIS A 612 11.05 -19.47 29.55
N ILE A 613 11.97 -20.03 28.77
CA ILE A 613 11.66 -20.91 27.63
C ILE A 613 12.62 -22.10 27.63
N ILE A 614 12.06 -23.29 27.38
CA ILE A 614 12.80 -24.51 27.05
C ILE A 614 12.26 -25.06 25.72
N VAL A 615 13.16 -25.43 24.81
CA VAL A 615 12.86 -26.05 23.49
C VAL A 615 13.80 -27.23 23.28
N SER A 616 13.27 -28.38 22.85
CA SER A 616 14.11 -29.48 22.35
C SER A 616 14.51 -29.22 20.90
N ILE A 617 15.79 -29.40 20.56
CA ILE A 617 16.31 -29.25 19.19
C ILE A 617 16.57 -30.62 18.56
N ASN A 618 17.27 -31.49 19.29
CA ASN A 618 17.54 -32.88 18.91
C ASN A 618 17.49 -33.78 20.16
N GLU A 619 17.91 -35.04 20.04
CA GLU A 619 17.77 -36.01 21.13
C GLU A 619 18.55 -35.66 22.41
N ASP A 620 19.75 -35.10 22.26
CA ASP A 620 20.67 -34.83 23.36
C ASP A 620 20.77 -33.33 23.71
N VAL A 621 20.22 -32.42 22.88
CA VAL A 621 20.40 -30.97 22.96
C VAL A 621 19.08 -30.19 23.05
N LEU A 622 18.99 -29.39 24.11
CA LEU A 622 17.94 -28.41 24.36
C LEU A 622 18.47 -26.99 24.16
N LEU A 623 17.54 -26.05 24.00
CA LEU A 623 17.76 -24.62 24.17
C LEU A 623 17.06 -24.13 25.42
N LEU A 624 17.79 -23.41 26.26
CA LEU A 624 17.29 -22.65 27.40
C LEU A 624 17.33 -21.16 27.02
N ALA A 625 16.33 -20.37 27.40
CA ALA A 625 16.37 -18.91 27.20
C ALA A 625 15.77 -18.14 28.38
N ASP A 626 16.35 -16.99 28.67
CA ASP A 626 16.11 -16.20 29.88
C ASP A 626 14.94 -15.20 29.77
N GLY A 627 14.21 -15.23 28.65
CA GLY A 627 13.13 -14.30 28.33
C GLY A 627 13.59 -12.89 27.99
N GLN A 628 14.86 -12.52 28.19
CA GLN A 628 15.41 -11.21 27.88
C GLN A 628 16.20 -11.25 26.58
N ASN A 629 17.50 -11.57 26.64
CA ASN A 629 18.42 -11.55 25.50
C ASN A 629 19.36 -12.77 25.48
N GLN A 630 19.37 -13.63 26.50
CA GLN A 630 20.29 -14.77 26.60
C GLN A 630 19.61 -16.09 26.22
N MET A 631 20.34 -16.90 25.46
CA MET A 631 19.98 -18.27 25.14
C MET A 631 21.21 -19.16 25.26
N ILE A 632 21.03 -20.40 25.73
CA ILE A 632 22.11 -21.37 25.90
C ILE A 632 21.69 -22.70 25.25
N LEU A 633 22.52 -23.18 24.33
CA LEU A 633 22.48 -24.56 23.88
C LEU A 633 23.06 -25.45 24.98
N TRP A 634 22.27 -26.40 25.45
CA TRP A 634 22.54 -27.19 26.64
C TRP A 634 22.28 -28.67 26.36
N HIS A 635 23.24 -29.51 26.71
CA HIS A 635 23.18 -30.95 26.55
C HIS A 635 22.49 -31.56 27.77
N VAL A 636 21.51 -32.46 27.55
CA VAL A 636 20.79 -33.25 28.56
C VAL A 636 21.70 -33.86 29.65
N LYS A 637 22.95 -34.19 29.30
CA LYS A 637 24.03 -34.62 30.22
C LYS A 637 24.60 -33.47 31.08
N LEU A 638 23.77 -32.50 31.47
CA LEU A 638 24.02 -31.34 32.34
C LEU A 638 25.15 -30.37 31.90
N ASN A 639 25.52 -30.35 30.62
CA ASN A 639 26.65 -29.58 30.08
C ASN A 639 26.20 -28.44 29.16
N THR A 640 26.78 -27.25 29.31
CA THR A 640 26.60 -26.13 28.36
C THR A 640 27.44 -26.37 27.10
N ILE A 641 26.88 -26.05 25.93
CA ILE A 641 27.52 -26.23 24.61
C ILE A 641 27.92 -24.87 24.03
N LYS A 642 26.99 -23.91 23.99
CA LYS A 642 27.20 -22.60 23.34
C LYS A 642 26.24 -21.57 23.93
N HIS A 643 26.78 -20.42 24.34
CA HIS A 643 25.98 -19.25 24.69
C HIS A 643 25.64 -18.46 23.40
N ILE A 644 24.43 -17.91 23.32
CA ILE A 644 23.94 -17.12 22.20
C ILE A 644 23.19 -15.91 22.76
N SER A 645 23.75 -14.71 22.59
CA SER A 645 23.08 -13.47 22.94
C SER A 645 22.40 -12.83 21.74
N LEU A 646 21.27 -12.19 21.98
CA LEU A 646 20.61 -11.27 21.05
C LEU A 646 20.98 -9.82 21.40
N LYS A 647 20.81 -8.92 20.43
CA LYS A 647 20.94 -7.47 20.67
C LYS A 647 19.65 -6.95 21.30
N ASP A 648 19.77 -6.16 22.38
CA ASP A 648 18.64 -5.56 23.12
C ASP A 648 17.69 -4.75 22.24
N THR A 649 18.17 -4.25 21.09
CA THR A 649 17.39 -3.60 20.04
C THR A 649 16.23 -4.43 19.48
N PHE A 650 16.25 -5.75 19.65
CA PHE A 650 15.17 -6.65 19.28
C PHE A 650 14.13 -6.84 20.41
N GLY A 651 14.46 -6.46 21.64
CA GLY A 651 13.62 -6.62 22.83
C GLY A 651 13.47 -8.06 23.31
N SER A 652 12.72 -8.22 24.41
CA SER A 652 12.62 -9.47 25.17
C SER A 652 12.12 -10.65 24.33
N ILE A 653 12.78 -11.80 24.45
CA ILE A 653 12.38 -13.06 23.80
C ILE A 653 11.06 -13.55 24.40
N GLN A 654 10.07 -13.90 23.59
CA GLN A 654 8.76 -14.40 24.05
C GLN A 654 8.44 -15.80 23.53
N SER A 655 9.01 -16.21 22.40
CA SER A 655 8.96 -17.58 21.90
C SER A 655 10.18 -17.94 21.08
N ILE A 656 10.49 -19.23 21.04
CA ILE A 656 11.52 -19.82 20.18
C ILE A 656 10.96 -21.13 19.64
N CYS A 657 11.23 -21.44 18.37
CA CYS A 657 11.01 -22.77 17.80
C CYS A 657 12.20 -23.21 16.93
N SER A 658 12.40 -24.53 16.82
CA SER A 658 13.51 -25.12 16.05
C SER A 658 13.17 -25.15 14.56
N ILE A 659 14.15 -24.91 13.70
CA ILE A 659 14.02 -25.03 12.23
C ILE A 659 15.27 -25.70 11.65
N ARG A 660 15.18 -26.22 10.42
CA ARG A 660 16.17 -27.10 9.78
C ARG A 660 17.64 -26.68 9.89
N ARG A 661 17.93 -25.38 9.94
CA ARG A 661 19.29 -24.80 10.00
C ARG A 661 19.56 -23.95 11.25
N GLY A 662 18.62 -23.87 12.20
CA GLY A 662 18.69 -22.88 13.25
C GLY A 662 17.47 -22.77 14.16
N LEU A 663 17.23 -21.55 14.62
CA LEU A 663 16.14 -21.17 15.52
C LEU A 663 15.34 -20.03 14.89
N ALA A 664 14.02 -20.10 14.97
CA ALA A 664 13.16 -18.95 14.76
C ALA A 664 12.76 -18.37 16.13
N ILE A 665 12.94 -17.06 16.29
CA ILE A 665 12.83 -16.35 17.58
C ILE A 665 11.84 -15.21 17.46
N GLY A 666 10.85 -15.18 18.36
CA GLY A 666 9.77 -14.21 18.40
C GLY A 666 9.92 -13.29 19.60
N THR A 667 9.98 -11.97 19.39
CA THR A 667 10.24 -10.99 20.46
C THR A 667 9.03 -10.11 20.75
N LYS A 668 9.03 -9.46 21.94
CA LYS A 668 7.98 -8.54 22.39
C LYS A 668 7.89 -7.24 21.59
N LEU A 669 8.89 -6.95 20.75
CA LEU A 669 8.87 -5.83 19.79
C LEU A 669 8.41 -6.27 18.38
N ASN A 670 7.70 -7.40 18.30
CA ASN A 670 7.07 -7.94 17.11
C ASN A 670 8.04 -8.23 15.94
N TYR A 671 9.24 -8.72 16.27
CA TYR A 671 10.16 -9.33 15.31
C TYR A 671 9.95 -10.86 15.24
N ILE A 672 10.10 -11.43 14.04
CA ILE A 672 10.51 -12.83 13.85
C ILE A 672 11.93 -12.80 13.27
N LEU A 673 12.88 -13.32 14.04
CA LEU A 673 14.29 -13.44 13.68
C LEU A 673 14.58 -14.90 13.33
N ILE A 674 15.49 -15.14 12.39
CA ILE A 674 16.11 -16.45 12.20
C ILE A 674 17.58 -16.37 12.59
N LYS A 675 17.98 -17.35 13.40
CA LYS A 675 19.34 -17.54 13.89
C LYS A 675 19.82 -18.92 13.48
N GLU A 676 20.64 -18.99 12.44
CA GLU A 676 21.31 -20.23 12.04
C GLU A 676 22.32 -20.68 13.11
N PHE A 677 22.58 -22.00 13.18
CA PHE A 677 23.57 -22.54 14.12
C PHE A 677 25.01 -22.35 13.62
N ASP A 678 25.21 -22.50 12.31
CA ASP A 678 26.51 -22.46 11.62
C ASP A 678 27.07 -21.04 11.49
N THR A 679 26.20 -20.05 11.29
CA THR A 679 26.60 -18.65 11.08
C THR A 679 26.38 -17.81 12.34
N GLU A 680 27.26 -16.82 12.58
CA GLU A 680 27.04 -15.87 13.69
C GLU A 680 25.93 -14.85 13.39
N GLN A 681 25.45 -14.78 12.14
CA GLN A 681 24.45 -13.82 11.70
C GLN A 681 23.06 -14.10 12.33
N ILE A 682 22.22 -13.06 12.33
CA ILE A 682 20.81 -13.10 12.70
C ILE A 682 20.06 -12.38 11.57
N SER A 683 19.16 -13.05 10.89
CA SER A 683 18.35 -12.47 9.82
C SER A 683 17.00 -12.00 10.36
N ILE A 684 16.60 -10.78 10.00
CA ILE A 684 15.26 -10.25 10.31
C ILE A 684 14.34 -10.71 9.19
N ILE A 685 13.50 -11.70 9.45
CA ILE A 685 12.56 -12.22 8.46
C ILE A 685 11.25 -11.43 8.49
N MET A 686 10.77 -11.09 9.69
CA MET A 686 9.58 -10.27 9.88
C MET A 686 9.78 -9.22 10.96
N ARG A 687 9.12 -8.07 10.78
CA ARG A 687 8.97 -7.01 11.78
C ARG A 687 7.58 -6.40 11.59
N GLY A 688 6.75 -6.44 12.62
CA GLY A 688 5.43 -5.79 12.64
C GLY A 688 5.46 -4.41 13.30
N HIS A 689 4.30 -3.75 13.37
CA HIS A 689 4.08 -2.71 14.38
C HIS A 689 3.93 -3.36 15.75
N ILE A 690 4.10 -2.58 16.82
CA ILE A 690 3.86 -3.04 18.21
C ILE A 690 2.40 -2.75 18.62
N SER A 691 1.77 -1.77 17.99
CA SER A 691 0.38 -1.36 18.25
C SER A 691 -0.42 -1.29 16.94
N PRO A 692 -1.77 -1.20 16.97
CA PRO A 692 -2.57 -1.24 15.75
C PRO A 692 -2.23 -0.14 14.73
N PRO A 693 -2.18 -0.45 13.41
CA PRO A 693 -1.85 0.51 12.38
C PRO A 693 -3.01 1.50 12.16
N ILE A 694 -2.78 2.77 12.49
CA ILE A 694 -3.76 3.86 12.38
C ILE A 694 -4.09 4.15 10.90
N CYS A 695 -3.07 4.08 10.03
CA CYS A 695 -3.18 4.48 8.64
C CYS A 695 -2.23 3.64 7.76
N VAL A 696 -2.69 3.31 6.56
CA VAL A 696 -1.90 2.69 5.49
C VAL A 696 -2.01 3.58 4.24
N CYS A 697 -0.92 3.74 3.50
CA CYS A 697 -0.84 4.54 2.27
C CYS A 697 -0.11 3.75 1.17
N SER A 698 -0.55 3.86 -0.09
CA SER A 698 -0.01 3.11 -1.24
C SER A 698 0.13 4.03 -2.45
N ASN A 699 1.18 3.85 -3.25
CA ASN A 699 1.28 4.45 -4.58
C ASN A 699 1.26 3.35 -5.64
N LYS A 700 0.21 3.36 -6.48
CA LYS A 700 -0.01 2.40 -7.58
C LYS A 700 1.17 2.28 -8.55
N ASN A 701 1.97 3.35 -8.70
CA ASN A 701 3.12 3.37 -9.61
C ASN A 701 4.39 2.76 -9.00
N THR A 702 4.33 2.23 -7.77
CA THR A 702 5.49 1.73 -7.03
C THR A 702 5.23 0.34 -6.46
N ASN A 703 6.27 -0.42 -6.11
CA ASN A 703 6.13 -1.67 -5.36
C ASN A 703 6.20 -1.47 -3.84
N TYR A 704 5.78 -0.29 -3.35
CA TYR A 704 5.88 0.08 -1.94
C TYR A 704 4.55 0.56 -1.37
N PHE A 705 4.30 0.21 -0.11
CA PHE A 705 3.27 0.83 0.72
C PHE A 705 3.87 1.28 2.05
N PHE A 706 3.17 2.17 2.74
CA PHE A 706 3.58 2.78 3.99
C PHE A 706 2.52 2.51 5.05
N SER A 707 2.94 2.29 6.29
CA SER A 707 2.02 2.16 7.42
C SER A 707 2.54 2.86 8.67
N ILE A 708 1.60 3.30 9.48
CA ILE A 708 1.83 4.08 10.69
C ILE A 708 0.95 3.54 11.81
N SER A 709 1.51 3.48 13.01
CA SER A 709 0.84 3.02 14.23
C SER A 709 0.99 4.02 15.37
N SER A 710 0.19 3.84 16.43
CA SER A 710 0.34 4.56 17.70
C SER A 710 1.69 4.29 18.39
N ASP A 711 2.43 3.25 17.98
CA ASP A 711 3.83 3.03 18.38
C ASP A 711 4.82 4.12 17.88
N ARG A 712 4.34 5.06 17.05
CA ARG A 712 5.06 6.16 16.38
C ARG A 712 6.02 5.72 15.28
N TYR A 713 6.06 4.46 14.88
CA TYR A 713 6.82 4.06 13.70
C TYR A 713 6.05 4.35 12.41
N LEU A 714 6.76 4.91 11.44
CA LEU A 714 6.46 4.84 10.03
C LEU A 714 7.31 3.71 9.43
N PHE A 715 6.66 2.71 8.83
CA PHE A 715 7.33 1.69 8.01
C PHE A 715 7.11 1.95 6.53
N LYS A 716 8.16 1.69 5.74
CA LYS A 716 8.06 1.46 4.30
C LYS A 716 8.17 -0.04 4.04
N TRP A 717 7.17 -0.61 3.38
CA TRP A 717 7.08 -2.03 3.05
C TRP A 717 7.31 -2.25 1.57
N ASN A 718 8.04 -3.32 1.23
CA ASN A 718 8.30 -3.71 -0.14
C ASN A 718 7.40 -4.90 -0.52
N ASN A 719 6.45 -4.66 -1.42
CA ASN A 719 5.46 -5.65 -1.85
C ASN A 719 6.04 -6.80 -2.69
N ARG A 720 7.31 -6.73 -3.10
CA ARG A 720 8.02 -7.82 -3.80
C ARG A 720 8.83 -8.70 -2.85
N THR A 721 9.49 -8.13 -1.84
CA THR A 721 10.32 -8.90 -0.88
C THR A 721 9.57 -9.38 0.36
N ARG A 722 8.33 -8.90 0.55
CA ARG A 722 7.45 -9.11 1.72
C ARG A 722 8.07 -8.66 3.05
N SER A 723 8.96 -7.66 3.00
CA SER A 723 9.69 -7.15 4.17
C SER A 723 9.53 -5.64 4.34
N VAL A 724 9.79 -5.15 5.55
CA VAL A 724 10.09 -3.73 5.81
C VAL A 724 11.42 -3.39 5.12
N GLU A 725 11.47 -2.27 4.41
CA GLU A 725 12.70 -1.71 3.82
C GLU A 725 13.40 -0.78 4.81
N TRP A 726 12.64 0.12 5.45
CA TRP A 726 13.13 0.95 6.55
C TRP A 726 12.03 1.32 7.55
N SER A 727 12.45 1.79 8.72
CA SER A 727 11.58 2.26 9.81
C SER A 727 12.05 3.60 10.36
N ILE A 728 11.15 4.57 10.50
CA ILE A 728 11.43 5.86 11.14
C ILE A 728 10.55 5.98 12.38
N LYS A 729 11.13 6.33 13.54
CA LYS A 729 10.36 6.63 14.76
C LYS A 729 10.06 8.13 14.80
N SER A 730 8.79 8.50 14.71
CA SER A 730 8.36 9.89 14.86
C SER A 730 8.61 10.39 16.29
N PRO A 731 9.03 11.65 16.48
CA PRO A 731 9.13 12.25 17.81
C PRO A 731 7.75 12.38 18.49
N GLN A 732 6.68 12.52 17.72
CA GLN A 732 5.32 12.83 18.22
C GLN A 732 4.29 11.76 17.80
N LEU A 733 3.15 11.73 18.49
CA LEU A 733 2.01 10.88 18.12
C LEU A 733 1.44 11.34 16.76
N ILE A 734 1.29 10.38 15.84
CA ILE A 734 0.76 10.58 14.50
C ILE A 734 -0.71 10.15 14.51
N SER A 735 -1.59 10.98 13.96
CA SER A 735 -3.03 10.71 13.87
C SER A 735 -3.49 10.30 12.47
N CYS A 736 -2.78 10.73 11.43
CA CYS A 736 -3.11 10.48 10.03
C CYS A 736 -1.89 10.70 9.13
N ALA A 737 -1.95 10.22 7.88
CA ALA A 737 -0.94 10.51 6.88
C ALA A 737 -1.47 10.47 5.45
N THR A 738 -0.69 11.03 4.53
CA THR A 738 -0.95 10.98 3.09
C THR A 738 0.37 11.02 2.32
N LEU A 739 0.39 10.37 1.16
CA LEU A 739 1.54 10.30 0.28
C LEU A 739 1.23 11.05 -1.02
N HIS A 740 2.19 11.84 -1.51
CA HIS A 740 2.03 12.68 -2.69
C HIS A 740 1.90 11.81 -3.95
N PRO A 741 0.90 12.02 -4.84
CA PRO A 741 0.64 11.12 -5.97
C PRO A 741 1.84 10.93 -6.94
N GLN A 742 2.59 12.02 -7.21
CA GLN A 742 3.67 12.04 -8.19
C GLN A 742 5.08 12.10 -7.59
N ARG A 743 5.23 12.58 -6.34
CA ARG A 743 6.54 12.85 -5.71
C ARG A 743 6.79 11.91 -4.53
N ASN A 744 8.06 11.69 -4.21
CA ASN A 744 8.49 10.80 -3.13
C ASN A 744 8.38 11.46 -1.75
N ILE A 745 7.20 11.97 -1.39
CA ILE A 745 6.96 12.71 -0.16
C ILE A 745 5.77 12.09 0.59
N ILE A 746 5.94 11.86 1.89
CA ILE A 746 4.86 11.50 2.81
C ILE A 746 4.72 12.58 3.89
N VAL A 747 3.47 12.92 4.21
CA VAL A 747 3.11 13.93 5.20
C VAL A 747 2.36 13.26 6.34
N LEU A 748 2.81 13.47 7.58
CA LEU A 748 2.26 12.88 8.80
C LEU A 748 1.57 13.99 9.62
N GLY A 749 0.26 13.87 9.84
CA GLY A 749 -0.47 14.75 10.76
C GLY A 749 -0.29 14.31 12.21
N THR A 750 -0.02 15.25 13.11
CA THR A 750 0.18 14.97 14.55
C THR A 750 -0.96 15.51 15.40
N GLU A 751 -1.10 14.96 16.60
CA GLU A 751 -2.05 15.45 17.61
C GLU A 751 -1.67 16.84 18.16
N THR A 752 -0.44 17.29 17.96
CA THR A 752 0.08 18.58 18.47
C THR A 752 0.15 19.67 17.39
N SER A 753 -0.83 19.71 16.48
CA SER A 753 -0.97 20.69 15.38
C SER A 753 0.21 20.85 14.42
N LYS A 754 1.07 19.82 14.29
CA LYS A 754 2.19 19.82 13.33
C LYS A 754 1.98 18.82 12.21
N LEU A 755 2.53 19.14 11.04
CA LEU A 755 2.67 18.25 9.90
C LEU A 755 4.16 17.92 9.73
N LEU A 756 4.54 16.65 9.89
CA LEU A 756 5.92 16.19 9.70
C LEU A 756 6.07 15.68 8.27
N ILE A 757 7.12 16.10 7.56
CA ILE A 757 7.31 15.79 6.13
C ILE A 757 8.60 14.98 5.96
N TYR A 758 8.51 13.85 5.26
CA TYR A 758 9.61 12.92 5.02
C TYR A 758 9.73 12.58 3.53
N ASP A 759 10.96 12.38 3.06
CA ASP A 759 11.26 11.82 1.74
C ASP A 759 11.20 10.28 1.79
N THR A 760 10.42 9.69 0.90
CA THR A 760 10.18 8.25 0.85
C THR A 760 11.27 7.44 0.13
N LEU A 761 12.19 8.12 -0.58
CA LEU A 761 13.41 7.51 -1.10
C LEU A 761 14.54 7.51 -0.06
N SER A 762 15.01 8.69 0.37
CA SER A 762 16.17 8.79 1.27
C SER A 762 15.90 8.40 2.73
N SER A 763 14.64 8.15 3.12
CA SER A 763 14.19 7.97 4.51
C SER A 763 14.50 9.16 5.44
N CYS A 764 14.79 10.33 4.87
CA CYS A 764 15.16 11.52 5.64
C CYS A 764 13.93 12.36 6.03
N TYR A 765 14.00 12.97 7.21
CA TYR A 765 13.12 14.07 7.59
C TYR A 765 13.45 15.31 6.75
N VAL A 766 12.43 15.94 6.17
CA VAL A 766 12.57 17.13 5.31
C VAL A 766 12.27 18.40 6.09
N THR A 767 11.08 18.51 6.67
CA THR A 767 10.66 19.72 7.42
C THR A 767 9.42 19.45 8.28
N THR A 768 9.05 20.43 9.10
CA THR A 768 7.80 20.45 9.88
C THR A 768 7.04 21.74 9.63
N ILE A 769 5.77 21.63 9.25
CA ILE A 769 4.84 22.77 9.24
C ILE A 769 4.14 22.81 10.61
N ILE A 770 4.19 23.95 11.28
CA ILE A 770 3.45 24.20 12.52
C ILE A 770 2.20 25.00 12.16
N LEU A 771 1.02 24.47 12.49
CA LEU A 771 -0.25 25.20 12.28
C LEU A 771 -0.44 26.24 13.39
N LYS A 772 -1.05 27.38 13.05
CA LYS A 772 -1.22 28.53 13.97
C LYS A 772 -2.11 28.23 15.18
N ILE A 773 -2.91 27.16 15.11
CA ILE A 773 -3.90 26.76 16.11
C ILE A 773 -3.39 25.49 16.79
N ASN A 774 -3.41 25.44 18.13
CA ASN A 774 -3.03 24.27 18.91
C ASN A 774 -4.18 23.25 18.99
N THR A 775 -4.57 22.67 17.85
CA THR A 775 -5.58 21.61 17.74
C THR A 775 -5.03 20.41 16.96
N GLY A 776 -5.42 19.20 17.37
CA GLY A 776 -4.97 17.98 16.72
C GLY A 776 -5.41 17.88 15.26
N VAL A 777 -4.48 17.49 14.39
CA VAL A 777 -4.79 17.12 13.01
C VAL A 777 -5.56 15.79 13.04
N LYS A 778 -6.60 15.64 12.22
CA LYS A 778 -7.40 14.41 12.13
C LYS A 778 -7.34 13.73 10.76
N THR A 779 -7.21 14.49 9.68
CA THR A 779 -6.99 13.95 8.33
C THR A 779 -6.12 14.88 7.50
N VAL A 780 -5.39 14.33 6.54
CA VAL A 780 -4.54 15.04 5.58
C VAL A 780 -4.69 14.36 4.22
N ARG A 781 -4.85 15.11 3.12
CA ARG A 781 -4.85 14.55 1.75
C ARG A 781 -4.32 15.52 0.70
N PHE A 782 -3.42 15.01 -0.13
CA PHE A 782 -3.13 15.63 -1.42
C PHE A 782 -4.32 15.52 -2.38
N SER A 783 -4.45 16.54 -3.21
CA SER A 783 -5.21 16.56 -4.46
C SER A 783 -4.68 15.52 -5.47
N PRO A 784 -5.49 15.08 -6.46
CA PRO A 784 -5.06 14.14 -7.50
C PRO A 784 -3.84 14.60 -8.33
N ASP A 785 -3.78 15.88 -8.69
CA ASP A 785 -2.61 16.49 -9.34
C ASP A 785 -1.42 16.61 -8.37
N GLY A 786 -1.70 16.88 -7.10
CA GLY A 786 -0.72 17.10 -6.05
C GLY A 786 -0.25 18.54 -5.93
N GLU A 787 -0.99 19.52 -6.47
CA GLU A 787 -0.72 20.96 -6.31
C GLU A 787 -1.25 21.51 -4.98
N ASP A 788 -2.29 20.91 -4.39
CA ASP A 788 -2.83 21.26 -3.08
C ASP A 788 -2.78 20.09 -2.07
N LEU A 789 -2.47 20.40 -0.81
CA LEU A 789 -2.63 19.54 0.37
C LEU A 789 -3.73 20.11 1.26
N ALA A 790 -4.80 19.35 1.48
CA ALA A 790 -5.86 19.65 2.45
C ALA A 790 -5.57 19.00 3.81
N VAL A 791 -5.89 19.71 4.89
CA VAL A 791 -5.59 19.34 6.27
C VAL A 791 -6.81 19.64 7.15
N GLY A 792 -7.41 18.61 7.73
CA GLY A 792 -8.62 18.72 8.58
C GLY A 792 -8.31 18.60 10.07
N LEU A 793 -8.84 19.52 10.87
CA LEU A 793 -8.55 19.65 12.29
C LEU A 793 -9.70 19.25 13.21
N GLN A 794 -9.37 18.94 14.47
CA GLN A 794 -10.31 18.57 15.53
C GLN A 794 -11.35 19.65 15.89
N ASN A 795 -11.13 20.92 15.49
CA ASN A 795 -12.05 22.04 15.71
C ASN A 795 -12.90 22.41 14.46
N GLY A 796 -13.03 21.49 13.49
CA GLY A 796 -13.84 21.69 12.28
C GLY A 796 -13.17 22.52 11.17
N MET A 797 -12.01 23.12 11.44
CA MET A 797 -11.29 23.97 10.49
C MET A 797 -10.50 23.16 9.46
N ILE A 798 -10.46 23.69 8.23
CA ILE A 798 -9.67 23.17 7.11
C ILE A 798 -8.55 24.15 6.80
N TYR A 799 -7.34 23.62 6.64
CA TYR A 799 -6.17 24.31 6.09
C TYR A 799 -5.85 23.76 4.71
N ILE A 800 -5.49 24.63 3.76
CA ILE A 800 -5.07 24.25 2.41
C ILE A 800 -3.67 24.82 2.14
N PHE A 801 -2.74 23.97 1.70
CA PHE A 801 -1.37 24.35 1.33
C PHE A 801 -1.12 24.07 -0.15
N ASN A 802 -0.60 25.05 -0.89
CA ASN A 802 -0.07 24.85 -2.23
C ASN A 802 1.33 24.19 -2.15
N VAL A 803 1.56 23.18 -2.97
CA VAL A 803 2.74 22.29 -2.97
C VAL A 803 3.65 22.66 -4.14
N LEU A 804 4.45 23.70 -3.98
CA LEU A 804 5.32 24.25 -5.04
C LEU A 804 6.25 23.19 -5.62
N GLY A 805 6.69 23.37 -6.88
CA GLY A 805 7.48 22.38 -7.62
C GLY A 805 8.83 21.99 -6.99
N ASN A 806 9.36 22.80 -6.07
CA ASN A 806 10.56 22.52 -5.26
C ASN A 806 10.29 21.64 -4.02
N GLY A 807 9.03 21.35 -3.69
CA GLY A 807 8.63 20.61 -2.49
C GLY A 807 8.28 21.47 -1.28
N GLU A 808 8.26 22.80 -1.42
CA GLU A 808 7.80 23.71 -0.36
C GLU A 808 6.27 23.79 -0.29
N PHE A 809 5.75 24.04 0.93
CA PHE A 809 4.33 24.07 1.23
C PHE A 809 3.93 25.48 1.66
N ASN A 810 3.24 26.22 0.79
CA ASN A 810 2.78 27.57 1.06
C ASN A 810 1.30 27.58 1.46
N LEU A 811 0.98 28.24 2.58
CA LEU A 811 -0.38 28.35 3.10
C LEU A 811 -1.27 29.13 2.11
N ARG A 812 -2.23 28.43 1.49
CA ARG A 812 -3.15 28.95 0.47
C ARG A 812 -4.47 29.43 1.08
N ALA A 813 -4.99 28.70 2.06
CA ALA A 813 -6.17 29.08 2.83
C ALA A 813 -6.01 28.65 4.30
N ASP A 814 -6.39 29.56 5.20
CA ASP A 814 -6.25 29.46 6.65
C ASP A 814 -7.65 29.55 7.27
N GLY A 815 -8.13 28.45 7.87
CA GLY A 815 -9.41 28.43 8.58
C GLY A 815 -10.63 28.77 7.73
N ILE A 816 -10.93 27.98 6.69
CA ILE A 816 -12.18 28.15 5.92
C ILE A 816 -13.37 28.06 6.90
N PRO A 817 -14.21 29.12 7.06
CA PRO A 817 -15.13 29.21 8.19
C PRO A 817 -16.37 28.33 8.00
N GLN A 818 -16.81 27.67 9.06
CA GLN A 818 -18.09 26.98 9.15
C GLN A 818 -18.82 27.32 10.45
N ASN A 819 -20.14 27.13 10.43
CA ASN A 819 -21.00 27.25 11.59
C ASN A 819 -20.93 26.02 12.52
N ASN A 820 -20.39 24.88 12.04
CA ASN A 820 -20.23 23.66 12.83
C ASN A 820 -18.84 23.62 13.47
N ILE A 821 -18.82 23.35 14.79
CA ILE A 821 -17.61 23.20 15.62
C ILE A 821 -17.19 21.71 15.71
N ALA A 822 -17.88 20.82 14.98
CA ALA A 822 -17.65 19.39 15.00
C ALA A 822 -16.24 19.00 14.47
N PRO A 823 -15.56 18.00 15.05
CA PRO A 823 -14.31 17.47 14.50
C PRO A 823 -14.49 16.93 13.08
N ILE A 824 -13.51 17.17 12.21
CA ILE A 824 -13.42 16.52 10.89
C ILE A 824 -12.98 15.06 11.08
N THR A 825 -13.60 14.15 10.32
CA THR A 825 -13.28 12.71 10.30
C THR A 825 -12.44 12.32 9.08
N ASP A 826 -12.87 12.65 7.87
CA ASP A 826 -12.10 12.47 6.63
C ASP A 826 -12.32 13.65 5.67
N ILE A 827 -11.39 13.83 4.73
CA ILE A 827 -11.43 14.82 3.65
C ILE A 827 -11.14 14.09 2.35
N ILE A 828 -11.94 14.33 1.31
CA ILE A 828 -11.84 13.64 0.02
C ILE A 828 -11.90 14.69 -1.11
N TRP A 829 -10.92 14.64 -2.02
CA TRP A 829 -10.87 15.49 -3.22
C TRP A 829 -11.71 14.88 -4.35
N SER A 830 -12.20 15.69 -5.30
CA SER A 830 -12.69 15.18 -6.58
C SER A 830 -11.56 14.76 -7.51
N VAL A 831 -11.84 13.91 -8.51
CA VAL A 831 -10.85 13.40 -9.49
C VAL A 831 -10.23 14.51 -10.35
N ASP A 832 -10.92 15.63 -10.52
CA ASP A 832 -10.47 16.83 -11.24
C ASP A 832 -9.88 17.93 -10.34
N SER A 833 -9.69 17.64 -9.04
CA SER A 833 -9.29 18.59 -7.98
C SER A 833 -10.24 19.80 -7.77
N GLY A 834 -11.33 19.91 -8.55
CA GLY A 834 -12.25 21.05 -8.54
C GLY A 834 -13.15 21.15 -7.31
N TYR A 835 -13.22 20.09 -6.49
CA TYR A 835 -14.06 20.02 -5.30
C TYR A 835 -13.37 19.31 -4.12
N LEU A 836 -13.73 19.72 -2.90
CA LEU A 836 -13.29 19.11 -1.65
C LEU A 836 -14.51 18.76 -0.79
N LEU A 837 -14.72 17.47 -0.53
CA LEU A 837 -15.65 16.96 0.48
C LEU A 837 -14.95 16.95 1.83
N ALA A 838 -15.52 17.62 2.83
CA ALA A 838 -15.12 17.52 4.23
C ALA A 838 -16.25 16.88 5.05
N ILE A 839 -15.91 15.89 5.86
CA ILE A 839 -16.85 15.06 6.62
C ILE A 839 -16.65 15.30 8.12
N TYR A 840 -17.74 15.37 8.87
CA TYR A 840 -17.77 15.75 10.28
C TYR A 840 -18.30 14.61 11.15
N ASN A 841 -17.88 14.60 12.43
CA ASN A 841 -18.22 13.55 13.40
C ASN A 841 -19.71 13.49 13.78
N ASP A 842 -20.52 14.46 13.36
CA ASP A 842 -21.98 14.50 13.47
C ASP A 842 -22.70 13.88 12.25
N ASN A 843 -21.95 13.20 11.37
CA ASN A 843 -22.39 12.69 10.06
C ASN A 843 -22.89 13.77 9.08
N ASN A 844 -22.65 15.06 9.36
CA ASN A 844 -22.79 16.11 8.34
C ASN A 844 -21.55 16.14 7.44
N TYR A 845 -21.70 16.76 6.28
CA TYR A 845 -20.61 16.97 5.33
C TYR A 845 -20.82 18.31 4.60
N ASN A 846 -19.73 18.90 4.13
CA ASN A 846 -19.74 20.13 3.33
C ASN A 846 -18.84 19.94 2.11
N ILE A 847 -19.28 20.44 0.95
CA ILE A 847 -18.50 20.43 -0.29
C ILE A 847 -18.07 21.84 -0.64
N TRP A 848 -16.78 22.02 -0.87
CA TRP A 848 -16.17 23.27 -1.27
C TRP A 848 -15.76 23.21 -2.74
N SER A 849 -16.11 24.23 -3.53
CA SER A 849 -15.54 24.42 -4.88
C SER A 849 -14.15 25.02 -4.78
N MET A 850 -13.17 24.37 -5.40
CA MET A 850 -11.79 24.84 -5.51
C MET A 850 -11.55 25.52 -6.86
N PRO A 851 -10.72 26.58 -6.92
CA PRO A 851 -10.00 27.23 -5.82
C PRO A 851 -10.82 28.33 -5.12
N SER A 852 -12.15 28.35 -5.29
CA SER A 852 -13.00 29.49 -4.91
C SER A 852 -13.45 29.50 -3.43
N PHE A 853 -13.29 28.39 -2.73
CA PHE A 853 -13.73 28.17 -1.33
C PHE A 853 -15.22 28.47 -1.07
N ASN A 854 -16.08 28.31 -2.09
CA ASN A 854 -17.54 28.44 -1.95
C ASN A 854 -18.21 27.09 -1.63
N ILE A 855 -19.21 27.09 -0.74
CA ILE A 855 -20.00 25.90 -0.42
C ILE A 855 -20.95 25.55 -1.58
N VAL A 856 -20.87 24.32 -2.07
CA VAL A 856 -21.76 23.75 -3.09
C VAL A 856 -23.00 23.14 -2.41
N ARG A 857 -24.19 23.51 -2.86
CA ARG A 857 -25.47 23.00 -2.31
C ARG A 857 -25.93 21.72 -3.01
N GLU A 858 -26.77 20.96 -2.31
CA GLU A 858 -27.12 19.55 -2.58
C GLU A 858 -27.52 19.20 -4.02
N GLN A 859 -28.18 20.12 -4.74
CA GLN A 859 -28.76 19.88 -6.05
C GLN A 859 -27.74 19.48 -7.14
N ASN A 860 -26.44 19.76 -6.96
CA ASN A 860 -25.38 19.41 -7.90
C ASN A 860 -24.45 18.27 -7.41
N ILE A 861 -24.67 17.70 -6.21
CA ILE A 861 -23.67 16.82 -5.56
C ILE A 861 -23.58 15.43 -6.20
N GLN A 862 -24.71 14.88 -6.69
CA GLN A 862 -24.85 13.45 -7.01
C GLN A 862 -23.92 12.92 -8.12
N ASN A 863 -23.31 13.80 -8.92
CA ASN A 863 -22.49 13.44 -10.09
C ASN A 863 -20.99 13.76 -9.93
N ILE A 864 -20.52 14.25 -8.78
CA ILE A 864 -19.09 14.57 -8.58
C ILE A 864 -18.28 13.27 -8.44
N PRO A 865 -17.26 13.01 -9.29
CA PRO A 865 -16.40 11.85 -9.15
C PRO A 865 -15.34 12.12 -8.07
N TRP A 866 -15.29 11.28 -7.03
CA TRP A 866 -14.37 11.43 -5.90
C TRP A 866 -13.06 10.64 -6.09
N TYR A 867 -11.93 11.25 -5.72
CA TYR A 867 -10.59 10.68 -5.80
C TYR A 867 -10.24 9.88 -4.54
N GLN A 868 -9.72 8.67 -4.73
CA GLN A 868 -9.38 7.73 -3.64
C GLN A 868 -10.50 7.64 -2.59
N MET A 869 -11.68 7.26 -3.07
CA MET A 869 -12.86 7.02 -2.25
C MET A 869 -12.51 6.05 -1.13
N THR A 870 -12.67 6.52 0.11
CA THR A 870 -12.39 5.79 1.35
C THR A 870 -13.57 5.84 2.32
N HIS A 871 -14.36 6.92 2.36
CA HIS A 871 -15.44 7.06 3.34
C HIS A 871 -16.80 6.73 2.70
N PRO A 872 -17.69 5.96 3.37
CA PRO A 872 -18.97 5.51 2.78
C PRO A 872 -19.86 6.62 2.21
N ILE A 873 -19.82 7.82 2.81
CA ILE A 873 -20.56 9.02 2.33
C ILE A 873 -20.19 9.38 0.89
N SER A 874 -18.93 9.21 0.48
CA SER A 874 -18.47 9.59 -0.87
C SER A 874 -19.13 8.76 -1.99
N CYS A 875 -19.68 7.58 -1.70
CA CYS A 875 -20.27 6.71 -2.71
C CYS A 875 -21.60 7.23 -3.30
N ASN A 876 -22.13 8.37 -2.86
CA ASN A 876 -23.34 9.05 -3.35
C ASN A 876 -24.67 8.24 -3.29
N THR A 877 -24.68 6.98 -2.82
CA THR A 877 -25.82 6.05 -3.01
C THR A 877 -26.50 5.50 -1.75
N ILE A 878 -26.12 5.94 -0.54
CA ILE A 878 -26.38 5.16 0.69
C ILE A 878 -26.87 5.97 1.91
N ASP A 879 -27.74 5.33 2.71
CA ASP A 879 -28.48 5.96 3.82
C ASP A 879 -27.61 6.15 5.07
N LYS A 880 -28.05 6.99 6.02
CA LYS A 880 -27.30 7.27 7.27
C LYS A 880 -26.92 5.99 8.06
N SER A 881 -27.82 5.02 8.13
CA SER A 881 -27.59 3.72 8.77
C SER A 881 -26.44 2.92 8.14
N PHE A 882 -26.16 3.10 6.83
CA PHE A 882 -25.03 2.46 6.17
C PHE A 882 -23.69 3.08 6.61
N VAL A 883 -23.64 4.41 6.72
CA VAL A 883 -22.47 5.15 7.23
C VAL A 883 -22.18 4.78 8.68
N GLU A 884 -23.22 4.51 9.46
CA GLU A 884 -23.07 4.05 10.85
C GLU A 884 -22.49 2.63 10.96
N MET A 885 -22.75 1.74 10.01
CA MET A 885 -22.21 0.36 9.99
C MET A 885 -20.79 0.24 9.40
N HIS A 886 -20.44 1.11 8.44
CA HIS A 886 -19.22 0.98 7.64
C HIS A 886 -18.11 1.95 8.03
N THR A 887 -16.86 1.47 8.01
CA THR A 887 -15.66 2.27 8.33
C THR A 887 -14.99 2.83 7.09
N SER A 888 -14.95 2.05 5.99
CA SER A 888 -14.41 2.52 4.72
C SER A 888 -15.09 1.85 3.52
N ALA A 889 -15.00 2.48 2.34
CA ALA A 889 -15.65 2.07 1.10
C ALA A 889 -14.79 2.43 -0.11
N ILE A 890 -14.59 1.47 -1.03
CA ILE A 890 -13.81 1.59 -2.27
C ILE A 890 -14.70 1.19 -3.45
N ILE A 891 -14.74 2.00 -4.51
CA ILE A 891 -15.41 1.63 -5.76
C ILE A 891 -14.47 0.80 -6.64
N LEU A 892 -14.94 -0.37 -7.08
CA LEU A 892 -14.22 -1.31 -7.96
C LEU A 892 -14.55 -1.05 -9.43
N SER A 893 -15.84 -0.80 -9.70
CA SER A 893 -16.39 -0.39 -11.00
C SER A 893 -17.63 0.47 -10.74
N PRO A 894 -18.21 1.18 -11.73
CA PRO A 894 -19.40 2.02 -11.51
C PRO A 894 -20.57 1.30 -10.80
N ASN A 895 -20.62 -0.04 -10.95
CA ASN A 895 -21.69 -0.90 -10.44
C ASN A 895 -21.30 -1.69 -9.19
N LEU A 896 -20.04 -1.68 -8.73
CA LEU A 896 -19.52 -2.51 -7.64
C LEU A 896 -18.72 -1.69 -6.60
N VAL A 897 -19.12 -1.79 -5.34
CA VAL A 897 -18.47 -1.11 -4.21
C VAL A 897 -18.10 -2.13 -3.13
N LEU A 898 -16.86 -2.08 -2.64
CA LEU A 898 -16.33 -2.90 -1.56
C LEU A 898 -16.28 -2.07 -0.27
N CYS A 899 -17.02 -2.46 0.77
CA CYS A 899 -17.10 -1.70 2.03
C CYS A 899 -16.66 -2.54 3.23
N SER A 900 -15.80 -1.98 4.09
CA SER A 900 -15.40 -2.57 5.36
C SER A 900 -16.35 -2.16 6.49
N GLY A 901 -16.70 -3.09 7.37
CA GLY A 901 -17.61 -2.87 8.50
C GLY A 901 -16.91 -2.66 9.83
N LYS A 902 -17.65 -2.11 10.80
CA LYS A 902 -17.25 -2.06 12.22
C LYS A 902 -17.27 -3.44 12.92
N ASP A 903 -17.73 -4.46 12.21
CA ASP A 903 -17.92 -5.85 12.63
C ASP A 903 -16.91 -6.83 11.99
N GLY A 904 -15.79 -6.31 11.48
CA GLY A 904 -14.71 -7.10 10.86
C GLY A 904 -15.09 -7.76 9.52
N GLN A 905 -16.28 -7.46 9.00
CA GLN A 905 -16.77 -7.96 7.71
C GLN A 905 -16.45 -7.00 6.57
N ILE A 906 -16.08 -7.56 5.41
CA ILE A 906 -16.07 -6.84 4.14
C ILE A 906 -17.31 -7.26 3.34
N ARG A 907 -18.01 -6.29 2.77
CA ARG A 907 -19.26 -6.49 2.03
C ARG A 907 -19.13 -5.90 0.64
N LEU A 908 -19.48 -6.69 -0.38
CA LEU A 908 -19.51 -6.27 -1.78
C LEU A 908 -20.95 -5.88 -2.15
N PHE A 909 -21.17 -4.63 -2.54
CA PHE A 909 -22.48 -4.07 -2.86
C PHE A 909 -22.64 -3.76 -4.36
N GLN A 910 -23.85 -3.96 -4.89
CA GLN A 910 -24.20 -3.51 -6.23
C GLN A 910 -24.82 -2.10 -6.20
N ASN A 911 -24.18 -1.15 -6.88
CA ASN A 911 -24.37 0.30 -6.68
C ASN A 911 -25.77 0.84 -7.07
N PHE A 912 -26.58 0.08 -7.82
CA PHE A 912 -27.95 0.49 -8.22
C PHE A 912 -29.08 -0.04 -7.32
N HIS A 913 -28.84 -1.06 -6.50
CA HIS A 913 -29.90 -1.76 -5.76
C HIS A 913 -29.69 -1.83 -4.25
N LYS A 914 -28.63 -1.20 -3.71
CA LYS A 914 -28.20 -1.31 -2.29
C LYS A 914 -28.04 -2.77 -1.82
N ARG A 915 -27.97 -3.73 -2.75
CA ARG A 915 -27.96 -5.17 -2.47
C ARG A 915 -26.55 -5.62 -2.16
N ASN A 916 -26.36 -6.19 -0.97
CA ASN A 916 -25.17 -6.97 -0.65
C ASN A 916 -25.13 -8.23 -1.53
N ILE A 917 -24.04 -8.40 -2.27
CA ILE A 917 -23.78 -9.53 -3.17
C ILE A 917 -23.09 -10.66 -2.41
N ARG A 918 -22.04 -10.32 -1.64
CA ARG A 918 -21.25 -11.25 -0.81
C ARG A 918 -20.70 -10.52 0.42
N THR A 919 -20.78 -11.20 1.57
CA THR A 919 -20.09 -10.85 2.81
C THR A 919 -18.90 -11.77 3.00
N PHE A 920 -17.76 -11.23 3.43
CA PHE A 920 -16.55 -11.95 3.77
C PHE A 920 -16.13 -11.59 5.20
N GLN A 921 -15.98 -12.58 6.09
CA GLN A 921 -15.42 -12.38 7.43
C GLN A 921 -13.89 -12.54 7.36
N ILE A 922 -13.14 -11.61 7.97
CA ILE A 922 -11.66 -11.66 7.99
C ILE A 922 -11.12 -11.66 9.43
N GLY A 923 -11.81 -10.97 10.35
CA GLY A 923 -11.64 -11.03 11.80
C GLY A 923 -12.91 -10.52 12.48
N LEU A 924 -12.94 -10.38 13.81
CA LEU A 924 -14.06 -9.73 14.51
C LEU A 924 -13.87 -8.23 14.71
N ASP A 925 -12.62 -7.79 14.89
CA ASP A 925 -12.30 -6.40 15.16
C ASP A 925 -12.63 -5.49 13.98
N SER A 926 -13.06 -4.26 14.29
CA SER A 926 -13.39 -3.25 13.28
C SER A 926 -12.20 -2.94 12.39
N ILE A 927 -12.41 -2.99 11.06
CA ILE A 927 -11.40 -2.61 10.08
C ILE A 927 -11.22 -1.09 10.16
N GLN A 928 -10.03 -0.62 10.53
CA GLN A 928 -9.75 0.81 10.74
C GLN A 928 -9.61 1.55 9.41
N CYS A 929 -8.90 0.98 8.43
CA CYS A 929 -8.90 1.47 7.05
C CYS A 929 -8.68 0.34 6.04
N MET A 930 -9.25 0.52 4.85
CA MET A 930 -9.02 -0.31 3.67
C MET A 930 -8.55 0.60 2.53
N ILE A 931 -7.48 0.21 1.83
CA ILE A 931 -6.96 0.93 0.65
C ILE A 931 -6.63 -0.06 -0.48
N PRO A 932 -6.62 0.36 -1.76
CA PRO A 932 -6.02 -0.47 -2.81
C PRO A 932 -4.50 -0.62 -2.57
N SER A 933 -4.01 -1.86 -2.72
CA SER A 933 -2.58 -2.15 -2.75
C SER A 933 -1.96 -1.72 -4.10
N THR A 934 -0.68 -2.04 -4.29
CA THR A 934 0.06 -1.72 -5.52
C THR A 934 -0.22 -2.72 -6.67
N ARG A 935 -0.83 -3.88 -6.37
CA ARG A 935 -1.18 -4.91 -7.37
C ARG A 935 -2.68 -4.83 -7.70
N ASN A 936 -3.04 -5.14 -8.95
CA ASN A 936 -4.44 -5.15 -9.38
C ASN A 936 -5.30 -6.08 -8.50
N ASN A 937 -6.54 -5.65 -8.21
CA ASN A 937 -7.52 -6.35 -7.39
C ASN A 937 -7.06 -6.77 -5.98
N THR A 938 -6.01 -6.16 -5.43
CA THR A 938 -5.57 -6.41 -4.04
C THR A 938 -5.74 -5.18 -3.16
N PHE A 939 -6.05 -5.39 -1.88
CA PHE A 939 -6.38 -4.34 -0.91
C PHE A 939 -5.66 -4.58 0.41
N LEU A 940 -5.15 -3.52 1.02
CA LEU A 940 -4.50 -3.55 2.33
C LEU A 940 -5.51 -3.14 3.40
N LEU A 941 -5.53 -3.88 4.50
CA LEU A 941 -6.44 -3.72 5.64
C LEU A 941 -5.65 -3.44 6.91
N ALA A 942 -5.95 -2.31 7.56
CA ALA A 942 -5.66 -2.12 8.97
C ALA A 942 -6.86 -2.59 9.81
N ILE A 943 -6.62 -3.31 10.90
CA ILE A 943 -7.65 -3.84 11.79
C ILE A 943 -7.38 -3.33 13.21
N ASN A 944 -8.41 -2.81 13.89
CA ASN A 944 -8.29 -2.38 15.28
C ASN A 944 -7.84 -3.54 16.18
N ASN A 945 -7.18 -3.21 17.29
CA ASN A 945 -6.60 -4.18 18.27
C ASN A 945 -5.55 -5.17 17.69
N ASN A 946 -5.23 -5.10 16.40
CA ASN A 946 -4.31 -6.01 15.72
C ASN A 946 -3.08 -5.26 15.20
N PRO A 947 -1.84 -5.62 15.58
CA PRO A 947 -0.62 -4.94 15.09
C PRO A 947 -0.29 -5.21 13.61
N ALA A 948 -0.99 -6.13 12.95
CA ALA A 948 -0.69 -6.58 11.59
C ALA A 948 -1.56 -5.94 10.50
N ILE A 949 -1.06 -5.99 9.27
CA ILE A 949 -1.74 -5.48 8.07
C ILE A 949 -2.04 -6.66 7.14
N ILE A 950 -3.30 -6.84 6.76
CA ILE A 950 -3.73 -7.96 5.93
C ILE A 950 -3.86 -7.50 4.47
N GLU A 951 -3.19 -8.17 3.54
CA GLU A 951 -3.38 -7.98 2.10
C GLU A 951 -4.35 -9.03 1.57
N ILE A 952 -5.52 -8.60 1.12
CA ILE A 952 -6.52 -9.45 0.48
C ILE A 952 -6.47 -9.34 -1.04
N GLN A 953 -6.82 -10.41 -1.74
CA GLN A 953 -7.01 -10.46 -3.18
C GLN A 953 -8.49 -10.72 -3.50
N LEU A 954 -9.01 -10.03 -4.51
CA LEU A 954 -10.37 -10.18 -5.01
C LEU A 954 -10.35 -10.75 -6.44
N ASP A 955 -10.57 -12.06 -6.53
CA ASP A 955 -10.79 -12.74 -7.81
C ASP A 955 -12.24 -12.50 -8.24
N ILE A 956 -12.48 -12.07 -9.49
CA ILE A 956 -13.80 -11.66 -10.03
C ILE A 956 -14.16 -12.55 -11.22
#